data_AF-A0AAD4K1Z9-F1
#
_entry.id   AF-A0AAD4K1Z9-F1
#
_cell.length_a   1.000
_cell.length_b   1.000
_cell.length_c   1.000
_cell.angle_alpha   90.00
_cell.angle_beta   90.00
_cell.angle_gamma   90.00
#
_symmetry.space_group_name_H-M   'P 1'
#
loop_
_entity.id
_entity.type
_entity.pdbx_description
1 polymer ?
#
loop_
_entity_poly.entity_id
_entity_poly.type
_entity_poly.pdbx_seq_one_letter_code
_entity_poly.pdbx_strand_id
1 'polypeptide(L)'
;MLESPTFFESSDCYDGSRIFTWLADMVGLSVDLVNFLICQVSALFLASLFRSFLHPSKVSCEVRHAFGLSLGLTFGYFCFGQQAIHIAGLPLICYIVIRTQDPRIVQRSVMLVAMGYLLCVHLMRQFYDYGSYALDITGPLMIITQKVTSLAFSIHDGFVRNDEDMTKAQQYHAIRKMPSALEYFSYVWHFQSLMAGPLVFYKDYIEFVEGYNLLKSPTSNANTDKSEVVVEPSPTKTVIRKVLGSMVCAFIFMKFVKIYPVKNMKEDDFVNGTSIPYKFWYAMMATTCIRFKYYHAWLLADAICNNSGLGFTGYDKDGNAKWDLISNINVLSFEFASNMRDAISNWNCGTNRWLRTLVYERVPKKYGTLLTFTLSAVWHGFYPGYYLTFATGALMVTAARSARRMFRHRFQSTQVTRMFYDILTCITTRIVMGYATFPFVLLEFMGSIKLYLKFYLCLHLISLVTIFILPKFIRGEPRTQRSSRNSAVTDVPVSTNSDGNTLAAADQPLVTAAITDDLKANDDEEEGEESKLAKRNNDKMPLQQQQSLQHDLKQNQSPILQPRPQLLQQQQSPKAAHNNQHQQQMCARDAVSVPHDQCEMDQLSSKLKEKIEAETKNIEEFIDKTVTETVSGIVEFKNDLMRDIEFPKLKLAAGSVSSGAANLVDAAAAGLRKRNISSAHDSNSNNTNNTSTANACADHAPEEHSGAFLKKEIDAINAVVQQANVLPAVLSNGHAK
;
A
#
# COMPACT_ATOMS: atom_id res chain seq x y z
N MET A 1 -19.91 -12.56 -38.65
CA MET A 1 -19.92 -12.44 -37.18
C MET A 1 -18.48 -12.48 -36.70
N LEU A 2 -18.08 -11.57 -35.82
CA LEU A 2 -16.82 -11.65 -35.08
C LEU A 2 -17.20 -11.96 -33.64
N GLU A 3 -16.73 -13.07 -33.10
CA GLU A 3 -16.98 -13.40 -31.69
C GLU A 3 -16.23 -12.44 -30.77
N SER A 4 -16.93 -11.91 -29.77
CA SER A 4 -16.28 -11.15 -28.71
C SER A 4 -15.51 -12.13 -27.83
N PRO A 5 -14.19 -11.94 -27.58
CA PRO A 5 -13.40 -12.91 -26.83
C PRO A 5 -13.93 -13.03 -25.40
N THR A 6 -14.47 -14.20 -25.08
CA THR A 6 -15.10 -14.55 -23.79
C THR A 6 -14.07 -14.65 -22.67
N PHE A 7 -13.75 -13.50 -22.06
CA PHE A 7 -13.14 -13.46 -20.72
C PHE A 7 -14.15 -13.72 -19.58
N PHE A 8 -15.39 -14.09 -19.94
CA PHE A 8 -16.52 -14.34 -19.05
C PHE A 8 -17.19 -15.69 -19.43
N GLU A 9 -16.54 -16.82 -19.13
CA GLU A 9 -17.18 -18.13 -19.23
C GLU A 9 -17.82 -18.51 -17.88
N SER A 10 -19.02 -19.08 -17.94
CA SER A 10 -19.85 -19.52 -16.80
C SER A 10 -20.03 -18.51 -15.66
N SER A 11 -21.09 -17.70 -15.72
CA SER A 11 -21.60 -17.00 -14.52
C SER A 11 -22.33 -17.95 -13.55
N ASP A 12 -22.44 -19.24 -13.90
CA ASP A 12 -23.25 -20.25 -13.20
C ASP A 12 -22.69 -20.64 -11.83
N CYS A 13 -21.36 -20.57 -11.63
CA CYS A 13 -20.71 -20.96 -10.38
C CYS A 13 -20.66 -19.86 -9.30
N TYR A 14 -21.32 -18.71 -9.51
CA TYR A 14 -21.38 -17.63 -8.51
C TYR A 14 -22.59 -17.79 -7.57
N ASP A 15 -22.32 -18.15 -6.31
CA ASP A 15 -23.34 -18.35 -5.27
C ASP A 15 -23.93 -17.05 -4.69
N GLY A 16 -23.31 -15.90 -4.96
CA GLY A 16 -23.73 -14.60 -4.43
C GLY A 16 -24.98 -14.02 -5.08
N SER A 17 -25.44 -12.86 -4.57
CA SER A 17 -26.67 -12.22 -5.01
C SER A 17 -26.67 -11.85 -6.50
N ARG A 18 -27.71 -12.25 -7.25
CA ARG A 18 -27.88 -11.92 -8.68
C ARG A 18 -28.82 -10.73 -8.94
N ILE A 19 -29.19 -9.99 -7.89
CA ILE A 19 -30.12 -8.84 -7.97
C ILE A 19 -29.61 -7.74 -8.92
N PHE A 20 -28.29 -7.60 -9.06
CA PHE A 20 -27.63 -6.55 -9.84
C PHE A 20 -26.98 -7.04 -11.13
N THR A 21 -27.37 -8.21 -11.67
CA THR A 21 -26.87 -8.70 -12.96
C THR A 21 -27.08 -7.68 -14.09
N TRP A 22 -28.25 -7.03 -14.15
CA TRP A 22 -28.53 -5.95 -15.11
C TRP A 22 -27.52 -4.79 -15.08
N LEU A 23 -26.95 -4.49 -13.91
CA LEU A 23 -25.94 -3.44 -13.71
C LEU A 23 -24.54 -3.94 -14.10
N ALA A 24 -24.27 -5.23 -13.88
CA ALA A 24 -23.05 -5.90 -14.32
C ALA A 24 -22.97 -5.93 -15.86
N ASP A 25 -24.07 -6.32 -16.53
CA ASP A 25 -24.20 -6.32 -17.98
C ASP A 25 -24.03 -4.91 -18.57
N MET A 26 -24.69 -3.90 -17.99
CA MET A 26 -24.63 -2.50 -18.45
C MET A 26 -23.23 -1.88 -18.31
N VAL A 27 -22.45 -2.27 -17.30
CA VAL A 27 -21.09 -1.71 -17.05
C VAL A 27 -19.99 -2.59 -17.66
N GLY A 28 -20.30 -3.80 -18.13
CA GLY A 28 -19.33 -4.75 -18.67
C GLY A 28 -18.40 -5.33 -17.60
N LEU A 29 -18.94 -5.59 -16.41
CA LEU A 29 -18.26 -6.19 -15.26
C LEU A 29 -18.95 -7.50 -14.86
N SER A 30 -18.27 -8.34 -14.10
CA SER A 30 -18.86 -9.54 -13.50
C SER A 30 -19.64 -9.21 -12.21
N VAL A 31 -20.66 -10.02 -11.89
CA VAL A 31 -21.64 -9.75 -10.82
C VAL A 31 -21.00 -9.74 -9.42
N ASP A 32 -19.94 -10.53 -9.21
CA ASP A 32 -19.11 -10.55 -8.00
C ASP A 32 -18.43 -9.19 -7.74
N LEU A 33 -17.86 -8.58 -8.80
CA LEU A 33 -17.22 -7.27 -8.72
C LEU A 33 -18.26 -6.16 -8.49
N VAL A 34 -19.44 -6.25 -9.11
CA VAL A 34 -20.53 -5.30 -8.87
C VAL A 34 -21.06 -5.40 -7.43
N ASN A 35 -21.30 -6.61 -6.91
CA ASN A 35 -21.74 -6.80 -5.54
C ASN A 35 -20.70 -6.30 -4.51
N PHE A 36 -19.41 -6.54 -4.78
CA PHE A 36 -18.32 -5.98 -3.98
C PHE A 36 -18.34 -4.45 -3.97
N LEU A 37 -18.44 -3.81 -5.14
CA LEU A 37 -18.49 -2.35 -5.25
C LEU A 37 -19.72 -1.76 -4.54
N ILE A 38 -20.89 -2.39 -4.69
CA ILE A 38 -22.11 -2.02 -3.96
C ILE A 38 -21.87 -2.10 -2.44
N CYS A 39 -21.32 -3.22 -1.94
CA CYS A 39 -21.02 -3.37 -0.52
C CYS A 39 -20.03 -2.31 -0.01
N GLN A 40 -18.99 -1.98 -0.78
CA GLN A 40 -18.02 -0.94 -0.40
C GLN A 40 -18.67 0.46 -0.36
N VAL A 41 -19.50 0.82 -1.35
CA VAL A 41 -20.20 2.11 -1.38
C VAL A 41 -21.25 2.20 -0.25
N SER A 42 -22.03 1.14 -0.03
CA SER A 42 -22.95 1.05 1.10
C SER A 42 -22.21 1.11 2.45
N ALA A 43 -21.09 0.40 2.60
CA ALA A 43 -20.25 0.46 3.78
C ALA A 43 -19.69 1.87 4.04
N LEU A 44 -19.33 2.62 3.00
CA LEU A 44 -18.86 4.00 3.15
C LEU A 44 -19.96 4.92 3.71
N PHE A 45 -21.20 4.78 3.23
CA PHE A 45 -22.35 5.50 3.78
C PHE A 45 -22.69 5.06 5.22
N LEU A 46 -22.75 3.74 5.46
CA LEU A 46 -23.02 3.16 6.79
C LEU A 46 -21.93 3.49 7.81
N ALA A 47 -20.69 3.73 7.38
CA ALA A 47 -19.61 4.22 8.25
C ALA A 47 -19.89 5.64 8.78
N SER A 48 -20.40 6.56 7.94
CA SER A 48 -20.86 7.88 8.41
C SER A 48 -22.00 7.75 9.43
N LEU A 49 -22.96 6.84 9.18
CA LEU A 49 -24.07 6.60 10.10
C LEU A 49 -23.60 5.99 11.43
N PHE A 50 -22.67 5.03 11.39
CA PHE A 50 -22.05 4.42 12.57
C PHE A 50 -21.31 5.45 13.43
N ARG A 51 -20.56 6.37 12.80
CA ARG A 51 -19.88 7.49 13.48
C ARG A 51 -20.87 8.47 14.10
N SER A 52 -21.94 8.82 13.37
CA SER A 52 -22.83 9.93 13.73
C SER A 52 -23.94 9.55 14.72
N PHE A 53 -24.62 8.42 14.47
CA PHE A 53 -25.77 7.97 15.27
C PHE A 53 -25.35 7.00 16.39
N LEU A 54 -24.44 6.07 16.08
CA LEU A 54 -23.98 5.06 17.04
C LEU A 54 -22.71 5.48 17.80
N HIS A 55 -22.44 6.78 17.94
CA HIS A 55 -21.28 7.32 18.65
C HIS A 55 -21.17 6.76 20.09
N PRO A 56 -19.96 6.45 20.63
CA PRO A 56 -19.80 5.84 21.95
C PRO A 56 -20.51 6.57 23.11
N SER A 57 -20.58 7.90 23.08
CA SER A 57 -21.31 8.69 24.10
C SER A 57 -22.84 8.69 23.98
N LYS A 58 -23.40 8.08 22.92
CA LYS A 58 -24.83 8.01 22.63
C LYS A 58 -25.43 6.61 22.80
N VAL A 59 -24.64 5.56 22.58
CA VAL A 59 -25.13 4.18 22.48
C VAL A 59 -24.12 3.19 23.06
N SER A 60 -24.59 2.14 23.73
CA SER A 60 -23.73 1.16 24.40
C SER A 60 -22.89 0.32 23.44
N CYS A 61 -21.81 -0.26 23.98
CA CYS A 61 -20.83 -1.04 23.23
C CYS A 61 -21.44 -2.28 22.57
N GLU A 62 -22.43 -2.90 23.22
CA GLU A 62 -23.16 -4.07 22.72
C GLU A 62 -23.91 -3.75 21.43
N VAL A 63 -24.54 -2.57 21.33
CA VAL A 63 -25.26 -2.14 20.12
C VAL A 63 -24.28 -1.81 19.00
N ARG A 64 -23.16 -1.13 19.31
CA ARG A 64 -22.07 -0.88 18.35
C ARG A 64 -21.49 -2.19 17.82
N HIS A 65 -21.27 -3.18 18.68
CA HIS A 65 -20.87 -4.53 18.27
C HIS A 65 -21.94 -5.23 17.42
N ALA A 66 -23.20 -5.26 17.87
CA ALA A 66 -24.29 -5.97 17.19
C ALA A 66 -24.56 -5.41 15.79
N PHE A 67 -24.53 -4.09 15.62
CA PHE A 67 -24.66 -3.41 14.32
C PHE A 67 -23.45 -3.65 13.41
N GLY A 68 -22.23 -3.59 13.96
CA GLY A 68 -21.01 -3.90 13.21
C GLY A 68 -21.02 -5.32 12.65
N LEU A 69 -21.47 -6.26 13.49
CA LEU A 69 -21.63 -7.69 13.23
C LEU A 69 -22.72 -7.98 12.18
N SER A 70 -23.93 -7.45 12.36
CA SER A 70 -25.09 -7.76 11.50
C SER A 70 -24.91 -7.27 10.06
N LEU A 71 -24.38 -6.07 9.87
CA LEU A 71 -24.02 -5.55 8.54
C LEU A 71 -22.94 -6.40 7.87
N GLY A 72 -21.94 -6.83 8.64
CA GLY A 72 -20.85 -7.67 8.14
C GLY A 72 -21.34 -9.02 7.63
N LEU A 73 -22.16 -9.72 8.43
CA LEU A 73 -22.80 -10.97 8.02
C LEU A 73 -23.72 -10.76 6.80
N THR A 74 -24.44 -9.64 6.74
CA THR A 74 -25.29 -9.28 5.59
C THR A 74 -24.47 -9.11 4.30
N PHE A 75 -23.35 -8.38 4.33
CA PHE A 75 -22.44 -8.24 3.18
C PHE A 75 -21.75 -9.56 2.82
N GLY A 76 -21.36 -10.36 3.81
CA GLY A 76 -20.80 -11.70 3.58
C GLY A 76 -21.77 -12.61 2.82
N TYR A 77 -23.03 -12.66 3.24
CA TYR A 77 -24.06 -13.44 2.55
C TYR A 77 -24.44 -12.85 1.17
N PHE A 78 -24.50 -11.53 1.04
CA PHE A 78 -24.82 -10.87 -0.24
C PHE A 78 -23.74 -11.08 -1.32
N CYS A 79 -22.46 -11.03 -0.95
CA CYS A 79 -21.35 -11.26 -1.87
C CYS A 79 -21.06 -12.74 -2.15
N PHE A 80 -21.30 -13.64 -1.19
CA PHE A 80 -20.82 -15.03 -1.30
C PHE A 80 -21.90 -16.12 -1.12
N GLY A 81 -23.14 -15.74 -0.82
CA GLY A 81 -24.27 -16.66 -0.70
C GLY A 81 -24.00 -17.82 0.25
N GLN A 82 -24.15 -19.05 -0.25
CA GLN A 82 -23.94 -20.27 0.54
C GLN A 82 -22.49 -20.39 1.06
N GLN A 83 -21.49 -19.90 0.32
CA GLN A 83 -20.07 -19.92 0.74
C GLN A 83 -19.83 -19.10 2.01
N ALA A 84 -20.73 -18.19 2.39
CA ALA A 84 -20.68 -17.47 3.67
C ALA A 84 -20.68 -18.42 4.89
N ILE A 85 -21.09 -19.69 4.73
CA ILE A 85 -20.89 -20.74 5.74
C ILE A 85 -19.41 -20.87 6.16
N HIS A 86 -18.46 -20.65 5.24
CA HIS A 86 -17.05 -20.67 5.59
C HIS A 86 -16.61 -19.44 6.37
N ILE A 87 -17.13 -18.24 6.03
CA ILE A 87 -16.96 -17.01 6.83
C ILE A 87 -17.48 -17.23 8.25
N ALA A 88 -18.58 -17.96 8.44
CA ALA A 88 -19.14 -18.31 9.73
C ALA A 88 -18.34 -19.40 10.49
N GLY A 89 -17.96 -20.47 9.80
CA GLY A 89 -17.37 -21.69 10.39
C GLY A 89 -15.96 -21.51 10.93
N LEU A 90 -15.05 -20.89 10.17
CA LEU A 90 -13.66 -20.69 10.60
C LEU A 90 -13.56 -19.95 11.96
N PRO A 91 -14.21 -18.80 12.14
CA PRO A 91 -14.21 -18.09 13.42
C PRO A 91 -14.90 -18.86 14.55
N LEU A 92 -15.96 -19.60 14.26
CA LEU A 92 -16.68 -20.40 15.26
C LEU A 92 -15.77 -21.50 15.84
N ILE A 93 -15.10 -22.27 14.99
CA ILE A 93 -14.16 -23.31 15.43
C ILE A 93 -12.99 -22.65 16.18
N CYS A 94 -12.42 -21.55 15.68
CA CYS A 94 -11.36 -20.82 16.37
C CYS A 94 -11.82 -20.27 17.73
N TYR A 95 -13.07 -19.84 17.89
CA TYR A 95 -13.61 -19.39 19.18
C TYR A 95 -13.72 -20.54 20.17
N ILE A 96 -14.20 -21.71 19.73
CA ILE A 96 -14.27 -22.92 20.56
C ILE A 96 -12.86 -23.30 21.05
N VAL A 97 -11.85 -23.25 20.17
CA VAL A 97 -10.43 -23.48 20.55
C VAL A 97 -9.95 -22.42 21.55
N ILE A 98 -10.21 -21.13 21.32
CA ILE A 98 -9.87 -20.03 22.23
C ILE A 98 -10.50 -20.20 23.62
N ARG A 99 -11.72 -20.75 23.69
CA ARG A 99 -12.48 -20.91 24.94
C ARG A 99 -12.24 -22.25 25.66
N THR A 100 -11.50 -23.20 25.06
CA THR A 100 -11.29 -24.56 25.62
C THR A 100 -9.82 -24.95 25.82
N GLN A 101 -8.88 -24.30 25.14
CA GLN A 101 -7.45 -24.61 25.26
C GLN A 101 -6.75 -23.78 26.34
N ASP A 102 -5.71 -24.34 26.96
CA ASP A 102 -4.84 -23.61 27.89
C ASP A 102 -4.11 -22.45 27.16
N PRO A 103 -4.01 -21.25 27.76
CA PRO A 103 -3.35 -20.10 27.15
C PRO A 103 -1.91 -20.33 26.67
N ARG A 104 -1.19 -21.33 27.20
CA ARG A 104 0.18 -21.72 26.77
C ARG A 104 0.22 -22.31 25.36
N ILE A 105 -0.90 -22.88 24.89
CA ILE A 105 -1.00 -23.59 23.59
C ILE A 105 -2.06 -23.01 22.64
N VAL A 106 -2.97 -22.15 23.12
CA VAL A 106 -4.06 -21.56 22.32
C VAL A 106 -3.58 -20.91 21.01
N GLN A 107 -2.46 -20.18 21.06
CA GLN A 107 -1.82 -19.52 19.92
C GLN A 107 -1.35 -20.51 18.84
N ARG A 108 -0.89 -21.70 19.24
CA ARG A 108 -0.49 -22.77 18.32
C ARG A 108 -1.71 -23.51 17.78
N SER A 109 -2.67 -23.85 18.64
CA SER A 109 -3.89 -24.56 18.26
C SER A 109 -4.74 -23.75 17.28
N VAL A 110 -4.93 -22.44 17.52
CA VAL A 110 -5.65 -21.56 16.59
C VAL A 110 -4.88 -21.34 15.29
N MET A 111 -3.54 -21.25 15.32
CA MET A 111 -2.75 -21.17 14.08
C MET A 111 -2.93 -22.42 13.21
N LEU A 112 -2.87 -23.62 13.80
CA LEU A 112 -3.08 -24.88 13.08
C LEU A 112 -4.51 -24.99 12.51
N VAL A 113 -5.53 -24.68 13.31
CA VAL A 113 -6.94 -24.73 12.89
C VAL A 113 -7.24 -23.69 11.80
N ALA A 114 -6.81 -22.44 11.99
CA ALA A 114 -7.13 -21.36 11.06
C ALA A 114 -6.41 -21.53 9.72
N MET A 115 -5.11 -21.83 9.73
CA MET A 115 -4.36 -22.11 8.50
C MET A 115 -4.84 -23.40 7.85
N GLY A 116 -5.11 -24.46 8.62
CA GLY A 116 -5.59 -25.74 8.09
C GLY A 116 -6.94 -25.59 7.37
N TYR A 117 -7.89 -24.88 7.99
CA TYR A 117 -9.20 -24.61 7.38
C TYR A 117 -9.07 -23.72 6.13
N LEU A 118 -8.28 -22.64 6.19
CA LEU A 118 -8.03 -21.77 5.04
C LEU A 118 -7.40 -22.54 3.87
N LEU A 119 -6.42 -23.41 4.14
CA LEU A 119 -5.80 -24.27 3.14
C LEU A 119 -6.79 -25.29 2.55
N CYS A 120 -7.69 -25.86 3.35
CA CYS A 120 -8.74 -26.73 2.83
C CYS A 120 -9.67 -25.99 1.86
N VAL A 121 -10.08 -24.74 2.16
CA VAL A 121 -10.91 -23.94 1.24
C VAL A 121 -10.13 -23.54 -0.01
N HIS A 122 -8.85 -23.14 0.11
CA HIS A 122 -7.98 -22.91 -1.05
C HIS A 122 -7.85 -24.14 -1.95
N LEU A 123 -7.69 -25.33 -1.37
CA LEU A 123 -7.56 -26.59 -2.11
C LEU A 123 -8.87 -27.01 -2.77
N MET A 124 -10.00 -26.88 -2.07
CA MET A 124 -11.34 -27.09 -2.65
C MET A 124 -11.55 -26.18 -3.85
N ARG A 125 -11.26 -24.88 -3.72
CA ARG A 125 -11.33 -23.93 -4.85
C ARG A 125 -10.47 -24.38 -6.02
N GLN A 126 -9.25 -24.85 -5.79
CA GLN A 126 -8.39 -25.33 -6.87
C GLN A 126 -8.92 -26.57 -7.61
N PHE A 127 -9.83 -27.36 -7.01
CA PHE A 127 -10.49 -28.47 -7.68
C PHE A 127 -11.71 -28.07 -8.53
N TYR A 128 -12.40 -26.95 -8.22
CA TYR A 128 -13.61 -26.53 -8.95
C TYR A 128 -13.47 -25.21 -9.75
N ASP A 129 -12.50 -24.35 -9.43
CA ASP A 129 -12.29 -22.99 -9.98
C ASP A 129 -10.78 -22.70 -10.15
N TYR A 130 -10.10 -23.52 -10.96
CA TYR A 130 -8.64 -23.44 -11.13
C TYR A 130 -8.20 -22.25 -12.02
N GLY A 131 -7.30 -21.42 -11.50
CA GLY A 131 -6.67 -20.30 -12.22
C GLY A 131 -7.51 -19.03 -12.34
N SER A 132 -8.65 -18.98 -11.65
CA SER A 132 -9.61 -17.87 -11.66
C SER A 132 -9.16 -16.66 -10.83
N TYR A 133 -9.64 -15.48 -11.24
CA TYR A 133 -9.39 -14.19 -10.58
C TYR A 133 -10.69 -13.52 -10.06
N ALA A 134 -11.80 -14.27 -10.07
CA ALA A 134 -13.08 -13.85 -9.49
C ALA A 134 -12.94 -13.54 -7.99
N LEU A 135 -13.78 -12.65 -7.49
CA LEU A 135 -13.83 -12.26 -6.09
C LEU A 135 -14.54 -13.35 -5.27
N ASP A 136 -13.75 -14.04 -4.45
CA ASP A 136 -14.17 -15.29 -3.81
C ASP A 136 -14.03 -15.26 -2.28
N ILE A 137 -14.55 -16.32 -1.66
CA ILE A 137 -14.61 -16.51 -0.21
C ILE A 137 -13.22 -16.53 0.47
N THR A 138 -12.14 -16.89 -0.23
CA THR A 138 -10.80 -16.95 0.38
C THR A 138 -10.27 -15.57 0.77
N GLY A 139 -10.65 -14.49 0.08
CA GLY A 139 -10.24 -13.12 0.44
C GLY A 139 -10.63 -12.72 1.87
N PRO A 140 -11.93 -12.76 2.23
CA PRO A 140 -12.38 -12.59 3.61
C PRO A 140 -11.79 -13.62 4.58
N LEU A 141 -11.70 -14.91 4.21
CA LEU A 141 -11.13 -15.95 5.07
C LEU A 141 -9.66 -15.71 5.41
N MET A 142 -8.89 -15.14 4.48
CA MET A 142 -7.50 -14.76 4.67
C MET A 142 -7.36 -13.65 5.72
N ILE A 143 -8.19 -12.61 5.67
CA ILE A 143 -8.24 -11.54 6.70
C ILE A 143 -8.74 -12.08 8.05
N ILE A 144 -9.78 -12.92 8.03
CA ILE A 144 -10.29 -13.61 9.22
C ILE A 144 -9.19 -14.44 9.90
N THR A 145 -8.43 -15.21 9.12
CA THR A 145 -7.29 -16.02 9.61
C THR A 145 -6.27 -15.14 10.33
N GLN A 146 -5.96 -13.96 9.78
CA GLN A 146 -5.08 -13.00 10.43
C GLN A 146 -5.65 -12.46 11.75
N LYS A 147 -6.94 -12.11 11.78
CA LYS A 147 -7.63 -11.63 12.99
C LYS A 147 -7.60 -12.68 14.11
N VAL A 148 -8.05 -13.91 13.85
CA VAL A 148 -8.18 -14.95 14.88
C VAL A 148 -6.81 -15.45 15.38
N THR A 149 -5.82 -15.57 14.50
CA THR A 149 -4.45 -15.94 14.91
C THR A 149 -3.78 -14.81 15.70
N SER A 150 -3.93 -13.54 15.29
CA SER A 150 -3.39 -12.41 16.06
C SER A 150 -3.96 -12.37 17.47
N LEU A 151 -5.28 -12.52 17.62
CA LEU A 151 -5.94 -12.56 18.92
C LEU A 151 -5.43 -13.73 19.78
N ALA A 152 -5.26 -14.93 19.23
CA ALA A 152 -4.76 -16.08 19.97
C ALA A 152 -3.31 -15.89 20.46
N PHE A 153 -2.44 -15.25 19.65
CA PHE A 153 -1.10 -14.85 20.08
C PHE A 153 -1.12 -13.74 21.14
N SER A 154 -2.01 -12.74 21.01
CA SER A 154 -2.23 -11.69 22.02
C SER A 154 -2.74 -12.24 23.37
N ILE A 155 -3.58 -13.28 23.35
CA ILE A 155 -4.06 -13.98 24.57
C ILE A 155 -2.91 -14.73 25.23
N HIS A 156 -2.14 -15.53 24.48
CA HIS A 156 -0.94 -16.18 25.01
C HIS A 156 0.02 -15.17 25.64
N ASP A 157 0.29 -14.06 24.94
CA ASP A 157 1.17 -13.00 25.43
C ASP A 157 0.65 -12.37 26.73
N GLY A 158 -0.66 -12.10 26.84
CA GLY A 158 -1.25 -11.50 28.04
C GLY A 158 -1.43 -12.42 29.24
N PHE A 159 -1.52 -13.74 29.04
CA PHE A 159 -1.75 -14.71 30.12
C PHE A 159 -0.53 -15.57 30.49
N VAL A 160 0.54 -15.59 29.68
CA VAL A 160 1.65 -16.55 29.83
C VAL A 160 3.04 -15.93 29.86
N ARG A 161 3.26 -14.76 29.25
CA ARG A 161 4.57 -14.09 29.19
C ARG A 161 4.65 -12.95 30.20
N ASN A 162 5.87 -12.67 30.66
CA ASN A 162 6.15 -11.48 31.44
C ASN A 162 6.29 -10.28 30.49
N ASP A 163 6.02 -9.07 30.97
CA ASP A 163 6.17 -7.86 30.16
C ASP A 163 7.63 -7.63 29.73
N GLU A 164 8.61 -8.04 30.55
CA GLU A 164 10.05 -7.98 30.26
C GLU A 164 10.44 -8.81 29.03
N ASP A 165 9.77 -9.94 28.79
CA ASP A 165 10.01 -10.82 27.64
C ASP A 165 9.42 -10.26 26.32
N MET A 166 8.67 -9.15 26.38
CA MET A 166 7.83 -8.65 25.29
C MET A 166 8.32 -7.32 24.70
N THR A 167 8.22 -7.17 23.38
CA THR A 167 8.41 -5.86 22.73
C THR A 167 7.28 -4.92 23.16
N LYS A 168 7.50 -3.59 23.16
CA LYS A 168 6.46 -2.61 23.53
C LYS A 168 5.16 -2.75 22.73
N ALA A 169 5.25 -3.20 21.47
CA ALA A 169 4.08 -3.50 20.64
C ALA A 169 3.34 -4.78 21.10
N GLN A 170 4.08 -5.82 21.48
CA GLN A 170 3.51 -7.05 22.05
C GLN A 170 2.85 -6.77 23.42
N GLN A 171 3.51 -6.00 24.30
CA GLN A 171 2.94 -5.50 25.56
C GLN A 171 1.64 -4.71 25.33
N TYR A 172 1.64 -3.76 24.38
CA TYR A 172 0.45 -2.96 24.08
C TYR A 172 -0.71 -3.82 23.58
N HIS A 173 -0.48 -4.79 22.69
CA HIS A 173 -1.51 -5.68 22.15
C HIS A 173 -1.79 -6.94 23.01
N ALA A 174 -1.18 -7.09 24.18
CA ALA A 174 -1.39 -8.24 25.07
C ALA A 174 -2.80 -8.21 25.68
N ILE A 175 -3.49 -9.35 25.69
CA ILE A 175 -4.89 -9.48 26.13
C ILE A 175 -4.97 -10.28 27.42
N ARG A 176 -5.29 -9.58 28.52
CA ARG A 176 -5.35 -10.10 29.91
C ARG A 176 -6.78 -10.44 30.38
N LYS A 177 -7.78 -10.30 29.51
CA LYS A 177 -9.20 -10.62 29.73
C LYS A 177 -9.69 -11.43 28.53
N MET A 178 -10.32 -12.58 28.75
CA MET A 178 -10.86 -13.39 27.64
C MET A 178 -12.06 -12.70 26.98
N PRO A 179 -12.16 -12.72 25.63
CA PRO A 179 -13.27 -12.10 24.93
C PRO A 179 -14.59 -12.86 25.16
N SER A 180 -15.69 -12.11 25.25
CA SER A 180 -17.05 -12.62 25.06
C SER A 180 -17.30 -12.97 23.60
N ALA A 181 -18.40 -13.70 23.35
CA ALA A 181 -18.80 -14.06 22.01
C ALA A 181 -19.14 -12.83 21.15
N LEU A 182 -19.77 -11.80 21.73
CA LEU A 182 -20.15 -10.58 21.01
C LEU A 182 -18.93 -9.74 20.62
N GLU A 183 -18.01 -9.49 21.55
CA GLU A 183 -16.73 -8.82 21.29
C GLU A 183 -15.94 -9.56 20.20
N TYR A 184 -15.84 -10.89 20.29
CA TYR A 184 -15.09 -11.72 19.34
C TYR A 184 -15.73 -11.75 17.94
N PHE A 185 -17.00 -12.12 17.82
CA PHE A 185 -17.63 -12.27 16.50
C PHE A 185 -17.80 -10.92 15.80
N SER A 186 -18.03 -9.83 16.54
CA SER A 186 -18.02 -8.49 15.95
C SER A 186 -16.61 -8.03 15.55
N TYR A 187 -15.57 -8.33 16.34
CA TYR A 187 -14.17 -8.10 15.91
C TYR A 187 -13.86 -8.80 14.58
N VAL A 188 -14.25 -10.07 14.45
CA VAL A 188 -13.95 -10.85 13.24
C VAL A 188 -14.76 -10.37 12.05
N TRP A 189 -16.07 -10.13 12.20
CA TRP A 189 -16.99 -9.87 11.08
C TRP A 189 -17.37 -8.41 10.83
N HIS A 190 -16.90 -7.42 11.59
CA HIS A 190 -17.35 -6.03 11.40
C HIS A 190 -17.23 -5.52 9.95
N PHE A 191 -18.31 -4.89 9.47
CA PHE A 191 -18.49 -4.53 8.06
C PHE A 191 -17.38 -3.67 7.47
N GLN A 192 -16.71 -2.82 8.27
CA GLN A 192 -15.68 -1.89 7.79
C GLN A 192 -14.46 -2.60 7.20
N SER A 193 -14.17 -3.85 7.60
CA SER A 193 -12.98 -4.58 7.12
C SER A 193 -13.24 -5.93 6.44
N LEU A 194 -14.44 -6.51 6.57
CA LEU A 194 -14.69 -7.90 6.14
C LEU A 194 -14.44 -8.17 4.64
N MET A 195 -14.73 -7.21 3.75
CA MET A 195 -14.65 -7.41 2.30
C MET A 195 -13.22 -7.27 1.73
N ALA A 196 -12.46 -6.25 2.16
CA ALA A 196 -11.11 -5.98 1.67
C ALA A 196 -10.26 -5.10 2.62
N GLY A 197 -10.65 -5.00 3.90
CA GLY A 197 -10.06 -4.01 4.79
C GLY A 197 -8.66 -4.33 5.29
N PRO A 198 -7.97 -3.32 5.82
CA PRO A 198 -6.75 -3.53 6.58
C PRO A 198 -7.00 -4.37 7.83
N LEU A 199 -6.02 -5.20 8.17
CA LEU A 199 -6.02 -5.92 9.44
C LEU A 199 -5.95 -4.92 10.60
N VAL A 200 -6.92 -5.02 11.51
CA VAL A 200 -6.92 -4.38 12.82
C VAL A 200 -6.68 -5.43 13.91
N PHE A 201 -5.86 -5.11 14.92
CA PHE A 201 -5.70 -6.00 16.07
C PHE A 201 -6.89 -5.87 17.03
N TYR A 202 -7.18 -6.93 17.79
CA TYR A 202 -8.35 -7.00 18.66
C TYR A 202 -8.45 -5.82 19.63
N LYS A 203 -7.34 -5.43 20.26
CA LYS A 203 -7.34 -4.30 21.20
C LYS A 203 -7.70 -2.97 20.54
N ASP A 204 -7.12 -2.65 19.39
CA ASP A 204 -7.39 -1.39 18.67
C ASP A 204 -8.88 -1.30 18.27
N TYR A 205 -9.47 -2.45 17.89
CA TYR A 205 -10.89 -2.56 17.60
C TYR A 205 -11.78 -2.38 18.85
N ILE A 206 -11.39 -2.94 20.00
CA ILE A 206 -12.12 -2.75 21.26
C ILE A 206 -12.02 -1.30 21.75
N GLU A 207 -10.82 -0.70 21.75
CA GLU A 207 -10.63 0.73 22.05
C GLU A 207 -11.48 1.65 21.14
N PHE A 208 -11.74 1.24 19.90
CA PHE A 208 -12.65 1.93 18.97
C PHE A 208 -14.14 1.71 19.30
N VAL A 209 -14.57 0.50 19.66
CA VAL A 209 -15.98 0.27 20.01
C VAL A 209 -16.33 0.95 21.33
N GLU A 210 -15.45 0.89 22.33
CA GLU A 210 -15.60 1.56 23.62
C GLU A 210 -15.38 3.09 23.54
N GLY A 211 -14.69 3.57 22.50
CA GLY A 211 -14.41 5.00 22.28
C GLY A 211 -13.17 5.53 22.99
N TYR A 212 -12.41 4.68 23.69
CA TYR A 212 -11.12 5.03 24.29
C TYR A 212 -10.09 5.52 23.26
N ASN A 213 -10.22 5.14 21.99
CA ASN A 213 -9.38 5.69 20.91
C ASN A 213 -9.53 7.22 20.74
N LEU A 214 -10.67 7.80 21.13
CA LEU A 214 -10.93 9.25 21.07
C LEU A 214 -10.31 10.01 22.25
N LEU A 215 -10.01 9.34 23.37
CA LEU A 215 -9.42 9.98 24.56
C LEU A 215 -7.90 10.18 24.46
N LYS A 216 -7.31 9.91 23.30
CA LYS A 216 -5.87 10.08 23.02
C LYS A 216 -5.57 11.57 22.80
N SER A 217 -5.49 12.30 23.93
CA SER A 217 -5.23 13.73 24.04
C SER A 217 -4.03 14.19 23.18
N PRO A 218 -4.07 15.40 22.59
CA PRO A 218 -2.91 15.99 21.94
C PRO A 218 -1.73 16.10 22.93
N THR A 219 -0.52 15.72 22.50
CA THR A 219 0.69 15.86 23.31
C THR A 219 1.20 17.29 23.31
N SER A 220 0.42 18.21 23.88
CA SER A 220 0.88 19.53 24.32
C SER A 220 1.41 19.43 25.75
N ASN A 221 2.24 20.39 26.17
CA ASN A 221 2.93 20.32 27.46
C ASN A 221 1.95 20.46 28.63
N ALA A 222 2.22 19.71 29.71
CA ALA A 222 1.38 19.73 30.91
C ALA A 222 1.38 21.12 31.57
N ASN A 223 0.20 21.78 31.60
CA ASN A 223 -0.34 22.58 32.72
C ASN A 223 -1.59 23.37 32.31
N THR A 224 -2.72 22.68 32.09
CA THR A 224 -4.04 23.32 32.00
C THR A 224 -5.09 22.47 32.71
N ASP A 225 -5.38 22.83 33.97
CA ASP A 225 -6.44 22.20 34.78
C ASP A 225 -7.82 22.71 34.35
N LYS A 226 -8.24 22.31 33.14
CA LYS A 226 -9.55 22.57 32.56
C LYS A 226 -9.99 21.34 31.78
N SER A 227 -11.27 20.99 31.90
CA SER A 227 -11.89 19.94 31.09
C SER A 227 -11.95 20.37 29.63
N GLU A 228 -10.89 20.10 28.87
CA GLU A 228 -10.88 20.34 27.43
C GLU A 228 -12.01 19.52 26.77
N VAL A 229 -12.85 20.22 26.01
CA VAL A 229 -13.83 19.58 25.15
C VAL A 229 -13.03 18.89 24.05
N VAL A 230 -12.93 17.56 24.12
CA VAL A 230 -12.24 16.74 23.12
C VAL A 230 -12.99 16.88 21.80
N VAL A 231 -12.53 17.81 20.95
CA VAL A 231 -13.11 18.06 19.64
C VAL A 231 -12.80 16.86 18.75
N GLU A 232 -13.81 16.01 18.54
CA GLU A 232 -13.66 14.79 17.77
C GLU A 232 -13.19 15.13 16.34
N PRO A 233 -12.03 14.63 15.89
CA PRO A 233 -11.45 15.11 14.64
C PRO A 233 -12.27 14.67 13.42
N SER A 234 -12.31 15.52 12.40
CA SER A 234 -13.01 15.22 11.16
C SER A 234 -12.20 14.28 10.25
N PRO A 235 -12.72 13.09 9.87
CA PRO A 235 -12.07 12.21 8.91
C PRO A 235 -12.19 12.70 7.46
N THR A 236 -13.07 13.66 7.18
CA THR A 236 -13.55 14.00 5.83
C THR A 236 -12.42 14.28 4.83
N LYS A 237 -11.40 15.05 5.21
CA LYS A 237 -10.23 15.35 4.34
C LYS A 237 -9.46 14.07 3.95
N THR A 238 -9.30 13.14 4.88
CA THR A 238 -8.62 11.85 4.64
C THR A 238 -9.49 10.92 3.81
N VAL A 239 -10.80 10.87 4.09
CA VAL A 239 -11.78 10.05 3.36
C VAL A 239 -11.86 10.49 1.90
N ILE A 240 -12.06 11.79 1.63
CA ILE A 240 -12.09 12.33 0.25
C ILE A 240 -10.78 12.01 -0.49
N ARG A 241 -9.62 12.20 0.16
CA ARG A 241 -8.31 11.88 -0.45
C ARG A 241 -8.17 10.39 -0.80
N LYS A 242 -8.58 9.48 0.09
CA LYS A 242 -8.50 8.03 -0.15
C LYS A 242 -9.52 7.57 -1.20
N VAL A 243 -10.75 8.10 -1.20
CA VAL A 243 -11.77 7.82 -2.22
C VAL A 243 -11.33 8.32 -3.60
N LEU A 244 -10.85 9.56 -3.73
CA LEU A 244 -10.36 10.09 -5.00
C LEU A 244 -9.16 9.28 -5.52
N GLY A 245 -8.19 8.94 -4.65
CA GLY A 245 -7.08 8.06 -5.00
C GLY A 245 -7.53 6.66 -5.43
N SER A 246 -8.56 6.10 -4.78
CA SER A 246 -9.17 4.83 -5.15
C SER A 246 -9.84 4.87 -6.53
N MET A 247 -10.53 5.96 -6.87
CA MET A 247 -11.16 6.16 -8.19
C MET A 247 -10.11 6.32 -9.31
N VAL A 248 -9.04 7.08 -9.05
CA VAL A 248 -7.90 7.18 -9.98
C VAL A 248 -7.26 5.80 -10.21
N CYS A 249 -7.11 4.98 -9.16
CA CYS A 249 -6.60 3.62 -9.30
C CYS A 249 -7.53 2.73 -10.13
N ALA A 250 -8.85 2.81 -9.93
CA ALA A 250 -9.82 2.08 -10.75
C ALA A 250 -9.76 2.49 -12.23
N PHE A 251 -9.67 3.79 -12.53
CA PHE A 251 -9.53 4.29 -13.89
C PHE A 251 -8.26 3.75 -14.58
N ILE A 252 -7.11 3.81 -13.89
CA ILE A 252 -5.84 3.27 -14.41
C ILE A 252 -5.96 1.76 -14.66
N PHE A 253 -6.51 0.99 -13.72
CA PHE A 253 -6.75 -0.45 -13.91
C PHE A 253 -7.61 -0.71 -15.15
N MET A 254 -8.79 -0.09 -15.25
CA MET A 254 -9.75 -0.33 -16.34
C MET A 254 -9.22 0.09 -17.72
N LYS A 255 -8.35 1.11 -17.80
CA LYS A 255 -7.69 1.53 -19.04
C LYS A 255 -6.56 0.59 -19.45
N PHE A 256 -5.64 0.25 -18.53
CA PHE A 256 -4.39 -0.44 -18.89
C PHE A 256 -4.43 -1.97 -18.77
N VAL A 257 -5.38 -2.57 -18.05
CA VAL A 257 -5.48 -4.05 -17.95
C VAL A 257 -5.74 -4.72 -19.31
N LYS A 258 -6.43 -4.03 -20.22
CA LYS A 258 -6.67 -4.50 -21.61
C LYS A 258 -5.44 -4.34 -22.53
N ILE A 259 -4.45 -3.54 -22.11
CA ILE A 259 -3.21 -3.28 -22.87
C ILE A 259 -2.08 -4.23 -22.42
N TYR A 260 -2.07 -4.62 -21.14
CA TYR A 260 -1.10 -5.55 -20.55
C TYR A 260 -1.74 -6.83 -19.94
N PRO A 261 -2.52 -7.61 -20.72
CA PRO A 261 -3.06 -8.90 -20.26
C PRO A 261 -1.99 -9.92 -19.87
N VAL A 262 -2.18 -10.56 -18.71
CA VAL A 262 -1.24 -11.54 -18.11
C VAL A 262 -1.01 -12.75 -19.01
N LYS A 263 -2.05 -13.24 -19.68
CA LYS A 263 -2.04 -14.49 -20.47
C LYS A 263 -0.93 -14.46 -21.54
N ASN A 264 -0.70 -13.30 -22.14
CA ASN A 264 0.32 -13.07 -23.16
C ASN A 264 1.74 -13.32 -22.66
N MET A 265 2.03 -13.21 -21.35
CA MET A 265 3.37 -13.48 -20.82
C MET A 265 3.84 -14.94 -20.96
N LYS A 266 2.91 -15.90 -21.19
CA LYS A 266 3.23 -17.33 -21.36
C LYS A 266 3.08 -17.85 -22.81
N GLU A 267 2.43 -17.08 -23.68
CA GLU A 267 2.21 -17.39 -25.11
C GLU A 267 3.54 -17.49 -25.87
N ASP A 268 3.69 -18.48 -26.75
CA ASP A 268 4.97 -18.73 -27.42
C ASP A 268 5.41 -17.61 -28.38
N ASP A 269 4.48 -16.89 -29.00
CA ASP A 269 4.80 -15.75 -29.87
C ASP A 269 5.42 -14.61 -29.07
N PHE A 270 4.87 -14.29 -27.89
CA PHE A 270 5.47 -13.33 -26.96
C PHE A 270 6.80 -13.87 -26.40
N VAL A 271 6.83 -15.12 -25.93
CA VAL A 271 7.99 -15.71 -25.24
C VAL A 271 9.18 -15.91 -26.18
N ASN A 272 8.96 -16.16 -27.47
CA ASN A 272 10.04 -16.37 -28.45
C ASN A 272 10.29 -15.15 -29.36
N GLY A 273 9.24 -14.43 -29.79
CA GLY A 273 9.36 -13.32 -30.75
C GLY A 273 9.79 -11.97 -30.17
N THR A 274 9.65 -11.71 -28.87
CA THR A 274 9.98 -10.40 -28.27
C THR A 274 11.40 -10.32 -27.68
N SER A 275 11.97 -9.11 -27.64
CA SER A 275 13.28 -8.86 -27.02
C SER A 275 13.27 -8.96 -25.48
N ILE A 276 14.42 -9.25 -24.88
CA ILE A 276 14.55 -9.40 -23.41
C ILE A 276 14.15 -8.11 -22.66
N PRO A 277 14.56 -6.89 -23.08
CA PRO A 277 14.11 -5.65 -22.43
C PRO A 277 12.60 -5.45 -22.52
N TYR A 278 11.98 -5.81 -23.66
CA TYR A 278 10.52 -5.74 -23.82
C TYR A 278 9.79 -6.72 -22.89
N LYS A 279 10.31 -7.96 -22.73
CA LYS A 279 9.77 -8.91 -21.74
C LYS A 279 9.81 -8.37 -20.31
N PHE A 280 10.91 -7.72 -19.91
CA PHE A 280 11.04 -7.08 -18.60
C PHE A 280 10.04 -5.92 -18.44
N TRP A 281 9.94 -5.05 -19.44
CA TRP A 281 8.97 -3.95 -19.47
C TRP A 281 7.54 -4.48 -19.36
N TYR A 282 7.16 -5.47 -20.18
CA TYR A 282 5.81 -6.04 -20.19
C TYR A 282 5.46 -6.70 -18.86
N ALA A 283 6.36 -7.49 -18.26
CA ALA A 283 6.14 -8.10 -16.95
C ALA A 283 6.00 -7.05 -15.83
N MET A 284 6.80 -5.97 -15.89
CA MET A 284 6.68 -4.84 -14.97
C MET A 284 5.35 -4.10 -15.17
N MET A 285 4.90 -3.88 -16.40
CA MET A 285 3.64 -3.18 -16.68
C MET A 285 2.40 -4.03 -16.35
N ALA A 286 2.37 -5.30 -16.73
CA ALA A 286 1.25 -6.22 -16.43
C ALA A 286 1.05 -6.40 -14.92
N THR A 287 2.13 -6.63 -14.17
CA THR A 287 2.06 -6.68 -12.70
C THR A 287 1.63 -5.33 -12.11
N THR A 288 2.09 -4.21 -12.66
CA THR A 288 1.70 -2.85 -12.22
C THR A 288 0.22 -2.57 -12.44
N CYS A 289 -0.32 -2.88 -13.62
CA CYS A 289 -1.75 -2.73 -13.92
C CYS A 289 -2.60 -3.48 -12.87
N ILE A 290 -2.22 -4.71 -12.53
CA ILE A 290 -2.95 -5.53 -11.56
C ILE A 290 -2.80 -5.05 -10.12
N ARG A 291 -1.68 -4.41 -9.74
CA ARG A 291 -1.56 -3.72 -8.43
C ARG A 291 -2.62 -2.62 -8.27
N PHE A 292 -2.98 -1.90 -9.34
CA PHE A 292 -4.03 -0.87 -9.25
C PHE A 292 -5.42 -1.41 -8.86
N LYS A 293 -5.76 -2.68 -9.16
CA LYS A 293 -6.98 -3.34 -8.63
C LYS A 293 -6.96 -3.39 -7.10
N TYR A 294 -5.83 -3.80 -6.53
CA TYR A 294 -5.64 -3.86 -5.06
C TYR A 294 -5.56 -2.46 -4.44
N TYR A 295 -4.95 -1.48 -5.10
CA TYR A 295 -4.92 -0.09 -4.63
C TYR A 295 -6.32 0.51 -4.54
N HIS A 296 -7.16 0.29 -5.56
CA HIS A 296 -8.56 0.71 -5.53
C HIS A 296 -9.29 0.12 -4.31
N ALA A 297 -9.28 -1.21 -4.16
CA ALA A 297 -9.97 -1.91 -3.08
C ALA A 297 -9.47 -1.51 -1.68
N TRP A 298 -8.15 -1.46 -1.47
CA TRP A 298 -7.57 -1.12 -0.17
C TRP A 298 -7.74 0.35 0.19
N LEU A 299 -7.58 1.29 -0.76
CA LEU A 299 -7.84 2.71 -0.46
C LEU A 299 -9.32 2.98 -0.12
N LEU A 300 -10.25 2.25 -0.75
CA LEU A 300 -11.67 2.37 -0.44
C LEU A 300 -12.01 1.76 0.94
N ALA A 301 -11.47 0.59 1.26
CA ALA A 301 -11.67 -0.04 2.57
C ALA A 301 -11.00 0.74 3.72
N ASP A 302 -9.81 1.30 3.49
CA ASP A 302 -9.18 2.26 4.39
C ASP A 302 -10.05 3.53 4.58
N ALA A 303 -10.70 4.02 3.52
CA ALA A 303 -11.60 5.18 3.60
C ALA A 303 -12.85 4.88 4.43
N ILE A 304 -13.45 3.70 4.27
CA ILE A 304 -14.58 3.22 5.11
C ILE A 304 -14.16 3.13 6.58
N CYS A 305 -12.99 2.55 6.85
CA CYS A 305 -12.42 2.47 8.19
C CYS A 305 -12.24 3.86 8.82
N ASN A 306 -11.60 4.81 8.11
CA ASN A 306 -11.43 6.18 8.57
C ASN A 306 -12.77 6.91 8.76
N ASN A 307 -13.72 6.75 7.83
CA ASN A 307 -15.04 7.39 7.91
C ASN A 307 -15.85 6.92 9.13
N SER A 308 -15.65 5.69 9.59
CA SER A 308 -16.28 5.16 10.81
C SER A 308 -15.64 5.64 12.11
N GLY A 309 -14.41 6.18 12.05
CA GLY A 309 -13.56 6.51 13.20
C GLY A 309 -12.47 5.48 13.53
N LEU A 310 -12.53 4.26 12.97
CA LEU A 310 -11.65 3.13 13.33
C LEU A 310 -10.16 3.35 13.02
N GLY A 311 -9.84 4.16 12.01
CA GLY A 311 -8.44 4.43 11.63
C GLY A 311 -7.76 5.60 12.35
N PHE A 312 -8.40 6.20 13.36
CA PHE A 312 -7.82 7.30 14.15
C PHE A 312 -6.72 6.82 15.10
N THR A 313 -5.51 7.36 14.97
CA THR A 313 -4.31 6.98 15.74
C THR A 313 -4.11 7.84 16.98
N GLY A 314 -4.58 9.10 16.95
CA GLY A 314 -4.19 10.18 17.86
C GLY A 314 -3.82 11.44 17.08
N TYR A 315 -3.07 12.35 17.69
CA TYR A 315 -2.59 13.58 17.06
C TYR A 315 -1.07 13.51 16.76
N ASP A 316 -0.57 14.34 15.84
CA ASP A 316 0.86 14.52 15.59
C ASP A 316 1.48 15.64 16.46
N LYS A 317 2.80 15.85 16.30
CA LYS A 317 3.58 16.86 17.08
C LYS A 317 3.08 18.30 16.84
N ASP A 318 2.35 18.53 15.75
CA ASP A 318 1.79 19.83 15.34
C ASP A 318 0.28 19.92 15.67
N GLY A 319 -0.29 18.92 16.36
CA GLY A 319 -1.70 18.88 16.77
C GLY A 319 -2.70 18.42 15.70
N ASN A 320 -2.25 17.95 14.54
CA ASN A 320 -3.16 17.47 13.49
C ASN A 320 -3.63 16.04 13.76
N ALA A 321 -4.88 15.75 13.40
CA ALA A 321 -5.47 14.42 13.57
C ALA A 321 -4.87 13.39 12.60
N LYS A 322 -4.35 12.30 13.16
CA LYS A 322 -3.60 11.26 12.45
C LYS A 322 -4.52 10.07 12.15
N TRP A 323 -4.66 9.73 10.87
CA TRP A 323 -5.65 8.77 10.34
C TRP A 323 -4.96 7.59 9.63
N ASP A 324 -4.05 6.90 10.35
CA ASP A 324 -3.16 5.86 9.81
C ASP A 324 -3.02 4.60 10.68
N LEU A 325 -3.82 4.45 11.75
CA LEU A 325 -3.76 3.30 12.67
C LEU A 325 -3.85 1.97 11.91
N ILE A 326 -4.77 1.97 10.93
CA ILE A 326 -4.94 0.95 9.90
C ILE A 326 -4.97 1.61 8.52
N SER A 327 -4.09 1.13 7.63
CA SER A 327 -3.98 1.55 6.24
C SER A 327 -3.27 0.42 5.50
N ASN A 328 -3.88 -0.17 4.48
CA ASN A 328 -3.29 -1.35 3.81
C ASN A 328 -2.24 -0.99 2.75
N ILE A 329 -2.22 0.25 2.24
CA ILE A 329 -1.34 0.67 1.14
C ILE A 329 -0.95 2.14 1.24
N ASN A 330 0.35 2.41 1.07
CA ASN A 330 0.89 3.75 0.86
C ASN A 330 1.37 3.86 -0.60
N VAL A 331 0.45 4.11 -1.56
CA VAL A 331 0.70 3.94 -3.02
C VAL A 331 1.99 4.62 -3.49
N LEU A 332 2.20 5.89 -3.16
CA LEU A 332 3.40 6.64 -3.58
C LEU A 332 4.67 6.08 -2.92
N SER A 333 4.65 5.83 -1.62
CA SER A 333 5.77 5.25 -0.87
C SER A 333 6.11 3.84 -1.36
N PHE A 334 5.12 3.08 -1.81
CA PHE A 334 5.32 1.78 -2.44
C PHE A 334 5.95 1.91 -3.83
N GLU A 335 5.41 2.76 -4.72
CA GLU A 335 5.87 2.84 -6.11
C GLU A 335 7.25 3.52 -6.24
N PHE A 336 7.55 4.52 -5.42
CA PHE A 336 8.84 5.23 -5.42
C PHE A 336 9.85 4.69 -4.39
N ALA A 337 9.63 3.51 -3.82
CA ALA A 337 10.52 2.90 -2.83
C ALA A 337 11.94 2.63 -3.39
N SER A 338 12.97 3.22 -2.78
CA SER A 338 14.39 3.05 -3.18
C SER A 338 15.02 1.72 -2.71
N ASN A 339 14.22 0.78 -2.21
CA ASN A 339 14.67 -0.58 -1.86
C ASN A 339 13.50 -1.55 -1.63
N MET A 340 13.79 -2.84 -1.77
CA MET A 340 12.83 -3.94 -1.63
C MET A 340 12.17 -4.03 -0.24
N ARG A 341 12.89 -3.75 0.86
CA ARG A 341 12.31 -3.81 2.22
C ARG A 341 11.24 -2.73 2.40
N ASP A 342 11.57 -1.51 2.00
CA ASP A 342 10.68 -0.34 2.09
C ASP A 342 9.43 -0.53 1.21
N ALA A 343 9.60 -1.03 -0.03
CA ALA A 343 8.50 -1.42 -0.90
C ALA A 343 7.56 -2.41 -0.20
N ILE A 344 8.08 -3.53 0.33
CA ILE A 344 7.27 -4.53 1.05
C ILE A 344 6.57 -3.92 2.26
N SER A 345 7.23 -3.07 3.06
CA SER A 345 6.62 -2.46 4.25
C SER A 345 5.48 -1.48 3.95
N ASN A 346 5.35 -1.01 2.70
CA ASN A 346 4.28 -0.12 2.24
C ASN A 346 3.16 -0.85 1.47
N TRP A 347 3.27 -2.17 1.24
CA TRP A 347 2.28 -3.01 0.55
C TRP A 347 1.61 -3.98 1.52
N ASN A 348 0.28 -4.02 1.51
CA ASN A 348 -0.53 -4.87 2.39
C ASN A 348 -0.05 -4.77 3.85
N CYS A 349 0.01 -3.53 4.36
CA CYS A 349 0.71 -3.20 5.59
C CYS A 349 0.16 -3.95 6.82
N GLY A 350 -1.13 -4.27 6.83
CA GLY A 350 -1.75 -5.13 7.84
C GLY A 350 -1.20 -6.55 7.83
N THR A 351 -1.09 -7.17 6.66
CA THR A 351 -0.45 -8.49 6.48
C THR A 351 1.02 -8.47 6.88
N ASN A 352 1.75 -7.41 6.53
CA ASN A 352 3.13 -7.24 6.98
C ASN A 352 3.25 -7.11 8.51
N ARG A 353 2.32 -6.41 9.16
CA ARG A 353 2.26 -6.28 10.63
C ARG A 353 1.98 -7.63 11.30
N TRP A 354 1.06 -8.43 10.76
CA TRP A 354 0.79 -9.82 11.18
C TRP A 354 2.01 -10.73 11.01
N LEU A 355 2.57 -10.80 9.80
CA LEU A 355 3.76 -11.58 9.48
C LEU A 355 4.97 -11.23 10.35
N ARG A 356 5.18 -9.93 10.66
CA ARG A 356 6.22 -9.47 11.58
C ARG A 356 5.94 -9.95 13.01
N THR A 357 4.74 -9.70 13.51
CA THR A 357 4.37 -9.92 14.92
C THR A 357 4.24 -11.40 15.29
N LEU A 358 3.79 -12.27 14.37
CA LEU A 358 3.57 -13.71 14.66
C LEU A 358 4.74 -14.60 14.26
N VAL A 359 5.54 -14.25 13.25
CA VAL A 359 6.69 -15.05 12.80
C VAL A 359 8.02 -14.32 13.02
N TYR A 360 8.25 -13.19 12.35
CA TYR A 360 9.59 -12.59 12.26
C TYR A 360 10.20 -12.27 13.63
N GLU A 361 9.38 -11.76 14.56
CA GLU A 361 9.81 -11.41 15.92
C GLU A 361 9.81 -12.58 16.92
N ARG A 362 9.34 -13.77 16.50
CA ARG A 362 9.16 -14.95 17.39
C ARG A 362 10.01 -16.16 17.02
N VAL A 363 10.63 -16.16 15.84
CA VAL A 363 11.57 -17.20 15.40
C VAL A 363 13.01 -16.67 15.48
N PRO A 364 14.05 -17.53 15.56
CA PRO A 364 15.43 -17.06 15.58
C PRO A 364 15.77 -16.25 14.33
N LYS A 365 16.39 -15.07 14.49
CA LYS A 365 16.64 -14.06 13.43
C LYS A 365 17.16 -14.67 12.11
N LYS A 366 18.06 -15.65 12.19
CA LYS A 366 18.62 -16.44 11.06
C LYS A 366 17.55 -17.01 10.11
N TYR A 367 16.42 -17.45 10.63
CA TYR A 367 15.32 -18.06 9.87
C TYR A 367 14.14 -17.10 9.65
N GLY A 368 14.15 -15.92 10.29
CA GLY A 368 13.07 -14.93 10.28
C GLY A 368 12.56 -14.61 8.87
N THR A 369 13.45 -14.17 7.97
CA THR A 369 13.04 -13.85 6.59
C THR A 369 12.44 -15.07 5.88
N LEU A 370 13.08 -16.24 5.94
CA LEU A 370 12.61 -17.42 5.21
C LEU A 370 11.23 -17.87 5.70
N LEU A 371 11.07 -18.08 7.02
CA LEU A 371 9.81 -18.56 7.60
C LEU A 371 8.67 -17.56 7.42
N THR A 372 8.95 -16.25 7.46
CA THR A 372 7.94 -15.22 7.17
C THR A 372 7.45 -15.30 5.72
N PHE A 373 8.36 -15.44 4.75
CA PHE A 373 8.00 -15.61 3.33
C PHE A 373 7.30 -16.96 3.08
N THR A 374 7.68 -18.04 3.78
CA THR A 374 7.00 -19.35 3.71
C THR A 374 5.57 -19.27 4.24
N LEU A 375 5.33 -18.65 5.41
CA LEU A 375 3.95 -18.47 5.91
C LEU A 375 3.13 -17.61 4.95
N SER A 376 3.72 -16.56 4.36
CA SER A 376 3.05 -15.73 3.36
C SER A 376 2.62 -16.55 2.13
N ALA A 377 3.48 -17.43 1.61
CA ALA A 377 3.14 -18.31 0.49
C ALA A 377 1.98 -19.26 0.83
N VAL A 378 2.06 -19.93 1.98
CA VAL A 378 1.05 -20.88 2.44
C VAL A 378 -0.29 -20.19 2.72
N TRP A 379 -0.29 -18.97 3.27
CA TRP A 379 -1.50 -18.18 3.51
C TRP A 379 -2.24 -17.78 2.23
N HIS A 380 -1.49 -17.58 1.12
CA HIS A 380 -2.09 -17.37 -0.20
C HIS A 380 -2.66 -18.65 -0.84
N GLY A 381 -2.25 -19.85 -0.40
CA GLY A 381 -2.79 -21.13 -0.87
C GLY A 381 -1.75 -22.00 -1.59
N PHE A 382 -2.20 -22.83 -2.53
CA PHE A 382 -1.37 -23.88 -3.14
C PHE A 382 -0.87 -23.58 -4.57
N TYR A 383 -1.24 -22.44 -5.18
CA TYR A 383 -0.80 -22.12 -6.56
C TYR A 383 0.73 -21.97 -6.63
N PRO A 384 1.44 -22.72 -7.49
CA PRO A 384 2.91 -22.71 -7.54
C PRO A 384 3.54 -21.33 -7.77
N GLY A 385 2.84 -20.44 -8.48
CA GLY A 385 3.24 -19.06 -8.69
C GLY A 385 3.47 -18.27 -7.39
N TYR A 386 2.72 -18.55 -6.33
CA TYR A 386 2.95 -17.95 -5.01
C TYR A 386 4.30 -18.37 -4.44
N TYR A 387 4.57 -19.67 -4.40
CA TYR A 387 5.82 -20.22 -3.87
C TYR A 387 7.04 -19.71 -4.63
N LEU A 388 6.94 -19.59 -5.97
CA LEU A 388 7.96 -18.95 -6.78
C LEU A 388 8.16 -17.48 -6.40
N THR A 389 7.11 -16.65 -6.34
CA THR A 389 7.23 -15.23 -5.96
C THR A 389 7.80 -15.04 -4.55
N PHE A 390 7.36 -15.82 -3.56
CA PHE A 390 7.85 -15.64 -2.18
C PHE A 390 9.28 -16.19 -1.99
N ALA A 391 9.66 -17.28 -2.66
CA ALA A 391 11.05 -17.74 -2.67
C ALA A 391 11.99 -16.72 -3.33
N THR A 392 11.60 -16.21 -4.52
CA THR A 392 12.33 -15.12 -5.20
C THR A 392 12.40 -13.87 -4.32
N GLY A 393 11.29 -13.47 -3.70
CA GLY A 393 11.23 -12.31 -2.81
C GLY A 393 12.18 -12.41 -1.61
N ALA A 394 12.26 -13.57 -0.94
CA ALA A 394 13.16 -13.80 0.18
C ALA A 394 14.65 -13.67 -0.23
N LEU A 395 15.01 -14.18 -1.41
CA LEU A 395 16.34 -14.03 -2.01
C LEU A 395 16.64 -12.56 -2.33
N MET A 396 15.75 -11.89 -3.07
CA MET A 396 15.92 -10.51 -3.53
C MET A 396 16.00 -9.52 -2.36
N VAL A 397 15.19 -9.69 -1.30
CA VAL A 397 15.28 -8.89 -0.07
C VAL A 397 16.63 -9.07 0.63
N THR A 398 17.17 -10.28 0.65
CA THR A 398 18.44 -10.58 1.30
C THR A 398 19.64 -10.05 0.50
N ALA A 399 19.58 -10.10 -0.83
CA ALA A 399 20.52 -9.41 -1.70
C ALA A 399 20.42 -7.88 -1.57
N ALA A 400 19.21 -7.31 -1.56
CA ALA A 400 18.99 -5.87 -1.42
C ALA A 400 19.51 -5.31 -0.08
N ARG A 401 19.34 -6.04 1.03
CA ARG A 401 19.97 -5.70 2.33
C ARG A 401 21.50 -5.68 2.22
N SER A 402 22.09 -6.71 1.62
CA SER A 402 23.54 -6.86 1.45
C SER A 402 24.12 -5.75 0.57
N ALA A 403 23.50 -5.47 -0.58
CA ALA A 403 23.86 -4.36 -1.46
C ALA A 403 23.75 -3.00 -0.76
N ARG A 404 22.68 -2.75 0.00
CA ARG A 404 22.50 -1.48 0.73
C ARG A 404 23.60 -1.28 1.78
N ARG A 405 24.03 -2.32 2.51
CA ARG A 405 25.17 -2.29 3.45
C ARG A 405 26.52 -2.04 2.76
N MET A 406 26.75 -2.60 1.56
CA MET A 406 28.00 -2.44 0.80
C MET A 406 28.13 -1.08 0.09
N PHE A 407 27.03 -0.53 -0.42
CA PHE A 407 27.06 0.61 -1.34
C PHE A 407 26.51 1.93 -0.77
N ARG A 408 25.47 1.93 0.06
CA ARG A 408 24.70 3.16 0.35
C ARG A 408 25.56 4.32 0.87
N HIS A 409 26.44 4.04 1.85
CA HIS A 409 27.31 5.04 2.48
C HIS A 409 28.18 5.79 1.46
N ARG A 410 28.65 5.09 0.41
CA ARG A 410 29.53 5.62 -0.64
C ARG A 410 28.89 6.74 -1.47
N PHE A 411 27.56 6.83 -1.45
CA PHE A 411 26.76 7.83 -2.16
C PHE A 411 26.14 8.89 -1.23
N GLN A 412 26.40 8.87 0.09
CA GLN A 412 25.79 9.85 1.01
C GLN A 412 26.53 11.17 1.13
N SER A 413 27.69 11.30 0.49
CA SER A 413 28.64 12.42 0.61
C SER A 413 28.12 13.76 0.07
N THR A 414 27.26 13.73 -0.96
CA THR A 414 26.65 14.95 -1.53
C THR A 414 25.16 14.74 -1.81
N GLN A 415 24.40 15.83 -1.92
CA GLN A 415 22.99 15.77 -2.33
C GLN A 415 22.82 15.14 -3.72
N VAL A 416 23.71 15.45 -4.66
CA VAL A 416 23.67 14.90 -6.03
C VAL A 416 23.95 13.39 -6.04
N THR A 417 24.96 12.91 -5.32
CA THR A 417 25.27 11.48 -5.22
C THR A 417 24.17 10.70 -4.51
N ARG A 418 23.54 11.28 -3.47
CA ARG A 418 22.38 10.70 -2.79
C ARG A 418 21.19 10.58 -3.72
N MET A 419 20.82 11.67 -4.41
CA MET A 419 19.70 11.70 -5.36
C MET A 419 19.90 10.69 -6.50
N PHE A 420 21.12 10.62 -7.07
CA PHE A 420 21.46 9.61 -8.09
C PHE A 420 21.27 8.18 -7.55
N TYR A 421 21.77 7.89 -6.34
CA TYR A 421 21.59 6.58 -5.71
C TYR A 421 20.12 6.23 -5.47
N ASP A 422 19.32 7.16 -4.95
CA ASP A 422 17.91 6.92 -4.66
C ASP A 422 17.07 6.74 -5.95
N ILE A 423 17.35 7.50 -7.03
CA ILE A 423 16.74 7.29 -8.36
C ILE A 423 17.13 5.91 -8.93
N LEU A 424 18.44 5.60 -8.98
CA LEU A 424 18.95 4.33 -9.51
C LEU A 424 18.38 3.12 -8.75
N THR A 425 18.32 3.20 -7.42
CA THR A 425 17.79 2.10 -6.59
C THR A 425 16.26 2.03 -6.59
N CYS A 426 15.54 3.12 -6.84
CA CYS A 426 14.11 3.11 -7.13
C CYS A 426 13.80 2.36 -8.44
N ILE A 427 14.47 2.72 -9.53
CA ILE A 427 14.33 2.05 -10.84
C ILE A 427 14.68 0.57 -10.72
N THR A 428 15.81 0.25 -10.08
CA THR A 428 16.23 -1.14 -9.80
C THR A 428 15.15 -1.90 -9.00
N THR A 429 14.54 -1.27 -8.00
CA THR A 429 13.48 -1.88 -7.18
C THR A 429 12.21 -2.13 -8.00
N ARG A 430 11.84 -1.28 -8.96
CA ARG A 430 10.71 -1.53 -9.88
C ARG A 430 10.96 -2.76 -10.76
N ILE A 431 12.15 -2.85 -11.37
CA ILE A 431 12.53 -3.97 -12.24
C ILE A 431 12.57 -5.29 -11.46
N VAL A 432 13.19 -5.29 -10.27
CA VAL A 432 13.22 -6.44 -9.35
C VAL A 432 11.79 -6.83 -8.93
N MET A 433 10.89 -5.87 -8.69
CA MET A 433 9.50 -6.17 -8.33
C MET A 433 8.70 -6.79 -9.47
N GLY A 434 8.79 -6.27 -10.70
CA GLY A 434 8.14 -6.90 -11.86
C GLY A 434 8.59 -8.35 -12.03
N TYR A 435 9.91 -8.59 -11.92
CA TYR A 435 10.52 -9.92 -12.01
C TYR A 435 10.16 -10.87 -10.85
N ALA A 436 10.03 -10.36 -9.63
CA ALA A 436 9.69 -11.18 -8.47
C ALA A 436 8.19 -11.49 -8.38
N THR A 437 7.31 -10.59 -8.85
CA THR A 437 5.85 -10.71 -8.66
C THR A 437 5.08 -11.28 -9.83
N PHE A 438 5.64 -11.38 -11.04
CA PHE A 438 4.91 -11.96 -12.17
C PHE A 438 4.45 -13.43 -11.96
N PRO A 439 5.16 -14.32 -11.23
CA PRO A 439 4.67 -15.67 -10.95
C PRO A 439 3.41 -15.68 -10.07
N PHE A 440 3.33 -14.82 -9.05
CA PHE A 440 2.13 -14.63 -8.23
C PHE A 440 0.91 -14.25 -9.07
N VAL A 441 1.14 -13.51 -10.17
CA VAL A 441 0.09 -13.10 -11.10
C VAL A 441 -0.21 -14.20 -12.14
N LEU A 442 0.77 -15.01 -12.56
CA LEU A 442 0.56 -16.14 -13.48
C LEU A 442 -0.08 -17.38 -12.82
N LEU A 443 0.09 -17.57 -11.51
CA LEU A 443 -0.29 -18.74 -10.71
C LEU A 443 0.40 -20.08 -11.10
N GLU A 444 0.79 -20.25 -12.36
CA GLU A 444 1.38 -21.46 -12.94
C GLU A 444 2.88 -21.64 -12.65
N PHE A 445 3.31 -22.89 -12.48
CA PHE A 445 4.74 -23.25 -12.37
C PHE A 445 5.47 -23.12 -13.71
N MET A 446 5.06 -23.89 -14.72
CA MET A 446 5.84 -24.05 -15.96
C MET A 446 5.91 -22.76 -16.79
N GLY A 447 4.81 -22.00 -16.90
CA GLY A 447 4.83 -20.68 -17.52
C GLY A 447 5.81 -19.72 -16.84
N SER A 448 5.87 -19.75 -15.50
CA SER A 448 6.79 -18.91 -14.73
C SER A 448 8.25 -19.32 -14.91
N ILE A 449 8.56 -20.62 -14.87
CA ILE A 449 9.91 -21.15 -15.11
C ILE A 449 10.37 -20.88 -16.55
N LYS A 450 9.50 -21.07 -17.55
CA LYS A 450 9.75 -20.77 -18.97
C LYS A 450 10.18 -19.31 -19.15
N LEU A 451 9.46 -18.36 -18.53
CA LEU A 451 9.81 -16.94 -18.58
C LEU A 451 11.10 -16.62 -17.79
N TYR A 452 11.29 -17.22 -16.61
CA TYR A 452 12.55 -17.05 -15.84
C TYR A 452 13.80 -17.54 -16.57
N LEU A 453 13.71 -18.64 -17.33
CA LEU A 453 14.79 -19.13 -18.18
C LEU A 453 15.04 -18.22 -19.38
N LYS A 454 14.00 -17.62 -19.97
CA LYS A 454 14.13 -16.60 -21.04
C LYS A 454 14.65 -15.24 -20.53
N PHE A 455 14.58 -15.00 -19.23
CA PHE A 455 15.33 -13.96 -18.52
C PHE A 455 16.74 -14.42 -18.06
N TYR A 456 17.21 -15.59 -18.47
CA TYR A 456 18.50 -16.20 -18.09
C TYR A 456 18.75 -16.26 -16.57
N LEU A 457 17.68 -16.33 -15.76
CA LEU A 457 17.72 -16.25 -14.30
C LEU A 457 18.51 -15.03 -13.76
N CYS A 458 18.66 -13.96 -14.55
CA CYS A 458 19.72 -12.97 -14.33
C CYS A 458 19.67 -12.28 -12.95
N LEU A 459 18.49 -11.90 -12.46
CA LEU A 459 18.36 -11.28 -11.13
C LEU A 459 18.54 -12.28 -9.98
N HIS A 460 18.25 -13.57 -10.17
CA HIS A 460 18.61 -14.62 -9.21
C HIS A 460 20.13 -14.76 -9.11
N LEU A 461 20.82 -14.83 -10.25
CA LEU A 461 22.29 -14.89 -10.31
C LEU A 461 22.93 -13.65 -9.67
N ILE A 462 22.49 -12.45 -10.04
CA ILE A 462 22.95 -11.19 -9.42
C ILE A 462 22.71 -11.20 -7.91
N SER A 463 21.58 -11.72 -7.43
CA SER A 463 21.29 -11.84 -5.99
C SER A 463 22.24 -12.80 -5.28
N LEU A 464 22.50 -13.97 -5.85
CA LEU A 464 23.44 -14.95 -5.30
C LEU A 464 24.88 -14.40 -5.27
N VAL A 465 25.34 -13.74 -6.32
CA VAL A 465 26.62 -13.02 -6.37
C VAL A 465 26.69 -11.94 -5.28
N THR A 466 25.62 -11.15 -5.12
CA THR A 466 25.52 -10.08 -4.13
C THR A 466 25.56 -10.59 -2.67
N ILE A 467 25.10 -11.81 -2.42
CA ILE A 467 25.10 -12.43 -1.08
C ILE A 467 26.41 -13.16 -0.78
N PHE A 468 26.93 -13.99 -1.71
CA PHE A 468 28.00 -14.95 -1.41
C PHE A 468 29.39 -14.56 -1.93
N ILE A 469 29.47 -13.67 -2.91
CA ILE A 469 30.74 -13.30 -3.58
C ILE A 469 31.10 -11.87 -3.23
N LEU A 470 30.19 -10.92 -3.47
CA LEU A 470 30.46 -9.49 -3.38
C LEU A 470 30.95 -9.02 -1.99
N PRO A 471 30.43 -9.53 -0.85
CA PRO A 471 30.91 -9.14 0.49
C PRO A 471 32.35 -9.60 0.80
N LYS A 472 32.92 -10.53 0.02
CA LYS A 472 34.33 -10.96 0.16
C LYS A 472 35.31 -9.94 -0.44
N PHE A 473 34.84 -9.11 -1.37
CA PHE A 473 35.64 -8.10 -2.08
C PHE A 473 35.30 -6.67 -1.64
N ILE A 474 34.02 -6.39 -1.36
CA ILE A 474 33.55 -5.06 -0.96
C ILE A 474 33.22 -5.07 0.53
N ARG A 475 34.08 -4.45 1.34
CA ARG A 475 33.76 -4.17 2.75
C ARG A 475 32.53 -3.27 2.83
N GLY A 476 31.54 -3.70 3.63
CA GLY A 476 30.43 -2.87 4.05
C GLY A 476 30.86 -1.78 5.02
N GLU A 477 29.90 -0.95 5.39
CA GLU A 477 30.05 0.04 6.47
C GLU A 477 30.38 -0.69 7.80
N PRO A 478 31.45 -0.30 8.54
CA PRO A 478 31.75 -0.89 9.83
C PRO A 478 30.59 -0.68 10.80
N ARG A 479 30.16 -1.74 11.48
CA ARG A 479 29.04 -1.65 12.43
C ARG A 479 29.48 -0.89 13.68
N THR A 480 29.13 0.40 13.74
CA THR A 480 29.43 1.28 14.87
C THR A 480 28.76 0.75 16.14
N GLN A 481 29.50 0.04 16.98
CA GLN A 481 29.03 -0.31 18.32
C GLN A 481 28.74 0.98 19.08
N ARG A 482 27.45 1.25 19.30
CA ARG A 482 26.98 2.41 20.04
C ARG A 482 27.25 2.17 21.53
N SER A 483 28.47 2.47 21.95
CA SER A 483 28.95 2.35 23.33
C SER A 483 27.87 2.79 24.32
N SER A 484 27.41 1.84 25.15
CA SER A 484 26.47 2.10 26.22
C SER A 484 27.14 3.04 27.21
N ARG A 485 26.83 4.34 27.08
CA ARG A 485 27.39 5.41 27.90
C ARG A 485 26.75 5.38 29.29
N ASN A 486 27.12 4.36 30.07
CA ASN A 486 26.72 4.21 31.46
C ASN A 486 27.05 5.50 32.21
N SER A 487 26.11 5.93 33.06
CA SER A 487 26.23 7.17 33.82
C SER A 487 27.33 7.05 34.89
N ALA A 488 28.56 7.39 34.50
CA ALA A 488 29.61 7.75 35.43
C ALA A 488 29.24 9.08 36.10
N VAL A 489 28.52 8.99 37.22
CA VAL A 489 28.32 10.13 38.12
C VAL A 489 29.71 10.67 38.47
N THR A 490 29.93 11.93 38.12
CA THR A 490 31.15 12.65 38.43
C THR A 490 30.73 13.84 39.27
N ASP A 491 30.90 13.74 40.58
CA ASP A 491 30.56 14.82 41.50
C ASP A 491 31.41 16.05 41.20
N VAL A 492 30.75 17.20 41.05
CA VAL A 492 31.39 18.51 40.97
C VAL A 492 30.80 19.35 42.11
N PRO A 493 31.62 19.87 43.04
CA PRO A 493 31.13 20.54 44.24
C PRO A 493 30.46 21.88 43.91
N VAL A 494 29.50 22.27 44.75
CA VAL A 494 28.83 23.57 44.67
C VAL A 494 29.80 24.68 45.05
N SER A 495 29.98 25.66 44.16
CA SER A 495 30.58 26.96 44.47
C SER A 495 29.68 28.07 43.93
N THR A 496 29.03 28.80 44.83
CA THR A 496 28.24 30.00 44.52
C THR A 496 29.14 31.18 44.16
N ASN A 497 28.70 32.02 43.22
CA ASN A 497 28.79 33.48 43.33
C ASN A 497 27.85 34.15 42.31
N SER A 498 27.64 35.46 42.48
CA SER A 498 26.52 36.22 41.92
C SER A 498 26.94 37.32 40.92
N ASP A 499 25.91 37.98 40.38
CA ASP A 499 25.90 39.34 39.79
C ASP A 499 26.47 39.54 38.38
N GLY A 500 25.73 40.30 37.56
CA GLY A 500 26.20 40.88 36.29
C GLY A 500 25.21 40.85 35.12
N ASN A 501 24.62 42.00 34.79
CA ASN A 501 24.00 42.24 33.47
C ASN A 501 25.09 42.24 32.37
N THR A 502 24.85 42.16 31.05
CA THR A 502 23.79 42.79 30.24
C THR A 502 23.78 42.21 28.80
N LEU A 503 22.85 42.71 27.96
CA LEU A 503 22.89 42.74 26.49
C LEU A 503 22.65 41.42 25.74
N ALA A 504 21.40 41.25 25.29
CA ALA A 504 21.09 40.48 24.10
C ALA A 504 21.30 41.33 22.83
N ALA A 505 21.92 40.76 21.81
CA ALA A 505 21.90 41.26 20.44
C ALA A 505 21.56 40.06 19.54
N ALA A 506 20.63 40.25 18.61
CA ALA A 506 20.22 39.20 17.68
C ALA A 506 20.91 39.40 16.33
N ASP A 507 21.33 38.29 15.72
CA ASP A 507 21.16 38.15 14.28
C ASP A 507 21.05 36.66 13.89
N GLN A 508 20.48 36.39 12.71
CA GLN A 508 20.07 35.06 12.27
C GLN A 508 20.86 34.59 11.02
N PRO A 509 20.89 33.29 10.68
CA PRO A 509 19.72 32.66 10.04
C PRO A 509 19.40 31.22 10.49
N LEU A 510 18.11 30.92 10.57
CA LEU A 510 17.56 29.60 10.80
C LEU A 510 17.65 28.74 9.52
N VAL A 511 18.33 27.58 9.58
CA VAL A 511 18.26 26.56 8.51
C VAL A 511 17.41 25.38 8.98
N THR A 512 16.26 25.19 8.33
CA THR A 512 15.24 24.23 8.72
C THR A 512 15.66 22.79 8.45
N ALA A 513 15.90 22.00 9.51
CA ALA A 513 16.08 20.56 9.43
C ALA A 513 14.84 19.83 9.99
N ALA A 514 14.08 19.15 9.13
CA ALA A 514 12.83 18.49 9.52
C ALA A 514 13.08 17.24 10.37
N ILE A 515 12.73 17.30 11.67
CA ILE A 515 12.86 16.17 12.61
C ILE A 515 11.71 15.17 12.39
N THR A 516 11.82 14.40 11.32
CA THR A 516 10.92 13.28 10.98
C THR A 516 11.42 11.97 11.55
N ASP A 517 11.43 11.84 12.88
CA ASP A 517 11.46 10.52 13.50
C ASP A 517 10.72 10.43 14.84
N ASP A 518 10.39 9.18 15.17
CA ASP A 518 10.30 8.52 16.49
C ASP A 518 9.52 7.19 16.39
N LEU A 519 9.64 6.48 15.26
CA LEU A 519 9.17 5.08 15.11
C LEU A 519 10.07 4.18 14.24
N LYS A 520 11.19 4.69 13.66
CA LYS A 520 12.08 3.87 12.82
C LYS A 520 13.36 3.36 13.50
N ALA A 521 13.72 3.91 14.67
CA ALA A 521 14.93 3.53 15.40
C ALA A 521 14.71 2.30 16.33
N ASN A 522 14.93 1.08 15.81
CA ASN A 522 15.15 -0.15 16.61
C ASN A 522 15.67 -1.38 15.83
N ASP A 523 15.84 -1.32 14.50
CA ASP A 523 16.06 -2.51 13.65
C ASP A 523 17.55 -2.87 13.36
N ASP A 524 18.56 -2.16 13.90
CA ASP A 524 20.00 -2.33 13.57
C ASP A 524 20.83 -3.16 14.60
N GLU A 525 20.16 -3.99 15.41
CA GLU A 525 20.85 -4.94 16.31
C GLU A 525 20.98 -6.36 15.72
N GLU A 526 22.13 -6.64 15.12
CA GLU A 526 22.45 -7.91 14.44
C GLU A 526 23.96 -8.26 14.53
N GLU A 527 24.36 -8.90 15.65
CA GLU A 527 25.56 -9.74 15.90
C GLU A 527 25.41 -10.32 17.34
N GLY A 528 25.91 -11.49 17.72
CA GLY A 528 26.33 -12.62 16.88
C GLY A 528 27.79 -13.04 16.99
N GLU A 529 28.20 -13.70 18.09
CA GLU A 529 29.15 -14.84 18.01
C GLU A 529 29.13 -15.74 19.26
N GLU A 530 29.37 -17.04 19.08
CA GLU A 530 29.83 -17.94 20.14
C GLU A 530 31.35 -18.05 20.05
N SER A 531 32.07 -17.76 21.13
CA SER A 531 33.43 -18.29 21.33
C SER A 531 33.76 -18.41 22.82
N LYS A 532 34.49 -19.47 23.17
CA LYS A 532 34.85 -19.80 24.55
C LYS A 532 36.21 -19.21 24.90
N LEU A 533 36.33 -18.48 26.00
CA LEU A 533 37.50 -18.64 26.88
C LEU A 533 37.20 -18.26 28.34
N ALA A 534 38.00 -18.81 29.24
CA ALA A 534 37.71 -18.90 30.67
C ALA A 534 37.87 -17.57 31.45
N LYS A 535 37.05 -17.42 32.49
CA LYS A 535 37.58 -17.29 33.85
C LYS A 535 36.66 -17.94 34.89
N ARG A 536 37.23 -18.88 35.64
CA ARG A 536 36.62 -19.57 36.79
C ARG A 536 37.03 -18.81 38.06
N ASN A 537 36.12 -18.66 39.01
CA ASN A 537 36.49 -18.44 40.41
C ASN A 537 35.49 -19.15 41.33
N ASN A 538 36.05 -20.00 42.19
CA ASN A 538 35.54 -20.51 43.47
C ASN A 538 34.02 -20.66 43.68
N ASP A 539 33.57 -21.93 43.77
CA ASP A 539 33.31 -22.46 45.12
C ASP A 539 33.65 -23.98 45.21
N LYS A 540 33.36 -24.61 46.36
CA LYS A 540 34.09 -25.76 46.92
C LYS A 540 33.61 -27.18 46.54
N MET A 541 34.34 -28.16 47.10
CA MET A 541 34.00 -29.59 47.35
C MET A 541 34.32 -30.62 46.22
N PRO A 542 34.61 -31.91 46.56
CA PRO A 542 35.87 -32.52 46.11
C PRO A 542 35.80 -34.00 45.63
N LEU A 543 37.00 -34.61 45.48
CA LEU A 543 37.37 -36.04 45.37
C LEU A 543 37.38 -36.72 43.98
N GLN A 544 38.49 -37.48 43.77
CA GLN A 544 38.65 -38.69 42.91
C GLN A 544 38.55 -38.53 41.37
N GLN A 545 39.30 -39.26 40.52
CA GLN A 545 40.50 -40.13 40.69
C GLN A 545 41.22 -40.34 39.32
N GLN A 546 42.51 -40.72 39.31
CA GLN A 546 43.32 -41.28 38.18
C GLN A 546 43.48 -40.41 36.89
N GLN A 547 44.70 -40.04 36.47
CA GLN A 547 45.67 -40.85 35.67
C GLN A 547 45.04 -41.39 34.36
N SER A 548 45.43 -40.99 33.15
CA SER A 548 46.72 -41.29 32.45
C SER A 548 46.48 -41.07 30.92
N LEU A 549 47.41 -41.06 29.95
CA LEU A 549 48.86 -41.33 29.80
C LEU A 549 49.38 -40.56 28.54
N GLN A 550 50.72 -40.40 28.42
CA GLN A 550 51.64 -40.34 27.23
C GLN A 550 51.14 -40.28 25.75
N HIS A 551 51.92 -39.87 24.71
CA HIS A 551 53.37 -39.57 24.53
C HIS A 551 53.62 -38.72 23.24
N ASP A 552 54.77 -38.02 23.16
CA ASP A 552 55.69 -37.83 21.98
C ASP A 552 55.26 -37.13 20.64
N LEU A 553 56.16 -36.55 19.80
CA LEU A 553 57.56 -36.02 19.93
C LEU A 553 57.92 -35.11 18.72
N LYS A 554 58.88 -34.17 18.92
CA LYS A 554 59.89 -33.61 17.94
C LYS A 554 59.39 -32.78 16.72
N GLN A 555 59.84 -31.53 16.53
CA GLN A 555 61.14 -31.01 15.97
C GLN A 555 61.24 -31.11 14.42
N ASN A 556 61.84 -30.19 13.64
CA ASN A 556 62.84 -29.15 13.99
C ASN A 556 62.96 -27.93 13.01
N GLN A 557 63.40 -26.77 13.54
CA GLN A 557 64.31 -25.69 13.00
C GLN A 557 64.24 -25.08 11.55
N SER A 558 63.85 -23.78 11.45
CA SER A 558 64.70 -22.53 11.34
C SER A 558 65.84 -22.34 10.28
N PRO A 559 66.41 -21.11 10.03
CA PRO A 559 65.89 -19.70 9.94
C PRO A 559 66.60 -18.79 8.83
N ILE A 560 66.66 -17.44 9.02
CA ILE A 560 67.56 -16.39 8.38
C ILE A 560 67.14 -15.80 6.99
N LEU A 561 67.34 -14.51 6.57
CA LEU A 561 67.56 -13.18 7.24
C LEU A 561 67.19 -11.93 6.32
N GLN A 562 68.05 -10.89 6.17
CA GLN A 562 67.81 -9.49 5.64
C GLN A 562 69.15 -8.82 5.14
N PRO A 563 69.32 -7.55 4.62
CA PRO A 563 68.51 -6.29 4.71
C PRO A 563 68.45 -5.33 3.44
N ARG A 564 68.93 -4.06 3.53
CA ARG A 564 68.86 -2.86 2.60
C ARG A 564 70.14 -1.98 2.78
N PRO A 565 70.54 -0.93 1.98
CA PRO A 565 69.80 0.34 1.69
C PRO A 565 70.16 1.18 0.38
N GLN A 566 69.46 2.33 0.18
CA GLN A 566 69.79 3.72 -0.35
C GLN A 566 71.06 4.05 -1.24
N LEU A 567 71.21 5.12 -2.08
CA LEU A 567 70.42 6.30 -2.59
C LEU A 567 71.14 7.15 -3.74
N LEU A 568 70.44 8.16 -4.35
CA LEU A 568 70.91 9.34 -5.18
C LEU A 568 71.56 9.07 -6.58
N GLN A 569 71.60 9.92 -7.65
CA GLN A 569 71.17 11.31 -8.05
C GLN A 569 71.11 11.37 -9.65
N GLN A 570 70.83 12.40 -10.48
CA GLN A 570 70.44 13.84 -10.42
C GLN A 570 69.52 14.31 -11.61
N GLN A 571 69.95 15.19 -12.55
CA GLN A 571 69.10 15.94 -13.55
C GLN A 571 69.87 16.46 -14.81
N GLN A 572 69.21 16.60 -15.98
CA GLN A 572 69.17 17.82 -16.87
C GLN A 572 68.39 17.61 -18.21
N SER A 573 68.10 18.70 -18.95
CA SER A 573 67.27 18.83 -20.20
C SER A 573 67.78 20.05 -21.05
N PRO A 574 67.16 20.60 -22.14
CA PRO A 574 66.07 20.17 -23.08
C PRO A 574 66.23 20.54 -24.62
N LYS A 575 65.33 20.03 -25.49
CA LYS A 575 64.68 20.62 -26.73
C LYS A 575 65.43 21.14 -28.03
N ALA A 576 64.90 20.71 -29.20
CA ALA A 576 64.66 21.44 -30.50
C ALA A 576 65.85 21.81 -31.46
N ALA A 577 65.74 22.03 -32.80
CA ALA A 577 64.66 21.89 -33.84
C ALA A 577 65.17 21.95 -35.34
N HIS A 578 64.27 21.61 -36.30
CA HIS A 578 64.07 22.11 -37.71
C HIS A 578 64.93 21.74 -38.97
N ASN A 579 64.19 21.39 -40.06
CA ASN A 579 64.32 21.73 -41.51
C ASN A 579 65.50 21.19 -42.38
N ASN A 580 65.46 21.14 -43.74
CA ASN A 580 64.49 21.67 -44.75
C ASN A 580 64.51 20.90 -46.14
N GLN A 581 63.36 20.88 -46.87
CA GLN A 581 63.14 20.94 -48.36
C GLN A 581 63.97 20.03 -49.35
N HIS A 582 63.61 19.70 -50.61
CA HIS A 582 62.53 19.99 -51.62
C HIS A 582 62.61 18.88 -52.74
N GLN A 583 61.90 18.74 -53.90
CA GLN A 583 60.75 19.26 -54.71
C GLN A 583 60.43 18.13 -55.79
N GLN A 584 59.56 18.10 -56.83
CA GLN A 584 58.47 18.90 -57.48
C GLN A 584 57.66 17.98 -58.47
N GLN A 585 56.86 18.56 -59.39
CA GLN A 585 56.22 18.07 -60.64
C GLN A 585 54.96 17.18 -60.63
N MET A 586 54.13 17.38 -61.68
CA MET A 586 52.79 16.83 -61.93
C MET A 586 52.56 16.59 -63.44
N CYS A 587 51.64 15.69 -63.80
CA CYS A 587 50.79 15.82 -65.01
C CYS A 587 49.48 15.03 -64.79
N ALA A 588 48.44 15.23 -65.62
CA ALA A 588 47.09 14.71 -65.38
C ALA A 588 46.30 14.39 -66.65
N ARG A 589 45.32 13.45 -66.57
CA ARG A 589 43.95 13.61 -67.11
C ARG A 589 42.95 12.47 -66.77
N ASP A 590 41.72 12.90 -66.54
CA ASP A 590 40.40 12.35 -66.92
C ASP A 590 40.00 10.87 -66.65
N ALA A 591 39.09 10.66 -65.68
CA ALA A 591 38.00 9.66 -65.76
C ALA A 591 36.82 10.00 -64.80
N VAL A 592 35.67 10.36 -65.39
CA VAL A 592 34.26 10.37 -64.90
C VAL A 592 33.94 10.25 -63.39
N SER A 593 33.14 11.20 -62.88
CA SER A 593 32.49 11.16 -61.56
C SER A 593 30.99 10.83 -61.64
N VAL A 594 30.44 10.25 -60.56
CA VAL A 594 28.98 10.06 -60.33
C VAL A 594 28.66 10.38 -58.86
N PRO A 595 27.82 11.40 -58.55
CA PRO A 595 27.44 11.72 -57.18
C PRO A 595 25.92 11.73 -56.94
N HIS A 596 25.39 10.72 -56.25
CA HIS A 596 24.05 10.76 -55.63
C HIS A 596 23.98 9.90 -54.35
N ASP A 597 22.79 9.81 -53.76
CA ASP A 597 22.39 8.99 -52.60
C ASP A 597 22.93 9.42 -51.21
N GLN A 598 24.19 9.86 -51.06
CA GLN A 598 24.70 10.26 -49.74
C GLN A 598 24.07 11.55 -49.17
N CYS A 599 23.62 12.47 -50.01
CA CYS A 599 23.04 13.75 -49.56
C CYS A 599 21.63 13.57 -48.96
N GLU A 600 20.84 12.62 -49.45
CA GLU A 600 19.44 12.46 -49.02
C GLU A 600 19.32 11.86 -47.61
N MET A 601 20.19 10.92 -47.23
CA MET A 601 20.19 10.36 -45.88
C MET A 601 20.55 11.40 -44.81
N ASP A 602 21.52 12.27 -45.07
CA ASP A 602 21.88 13.34 -44.13
C ASP A 602 20.78 14.41 -44.04
N GLN A 603 20.10 14.72 -45.15
CA GLN A 603 18.91 15.58 -45.14
C GLN A 603 17.72 14.95 -44.42
N LEU A 604 17.54 13.63 -44.50
CA LEU A 604 16.49 12.92 -43.78
C LEU A 604 16.79 12.87 -42.27
N SER A 605 18.04 12.56 -41.90
CA SER A 605 18.47 12.51 -40.49
C SER A 605 18.43 13.87 -39.80
N SER A 606 18.78 14.95 -40.50
CA SER A 606 18.67 16.31 -39.97
C SER A 606 17.21 16.74 -39.77
N LYS A 607 16.34 16.55 -40.78
CA LYS A 607 14.89 16.81 -40.66
C LYS A 607 14.22 15.98 -39.55
N LEU A 608 14.64 14.72 -39.37
CA LEU A 608 14.12 13.87 -38.29
C LEU A 608 14.54 14.40 -36.91
N LYS A 609 15.81 14.81 -36.75
CA LYS A 609 16.32 15.41 -35.51
C LYS A 609 15.62 16.73 -35.18
N GLU A 610 15.48 17.61 -36.17
CA GLU A 610 14.78 18.89 -36.04
C GLU A 610 13.32 18.70 -35.61
N LYS A 611 12.61 17.71 -36.19
CA LYS A 611 11.24 17.38 -35.79
C LYS A 611 11.15 16.80 -34.37
N ILE A 612 12.11 15.96 -33.95
CA ILE A 612 12.17 15.43 -32.58
C ILE A 612 12.45 16.54 -31.57
N GLU A 613 13.35 17.49 -31.88
CA GLU A 613 13.63 18.64 -31.02
C GLU A 613 12.43 19.60 -30.94
N ALA A 614 11.68 19.79 -32.04
CA ALA A 614 10.44 20.55 -32.04
C ALA A 614 9.32 19.91 -31.21
N GLU A 615 9.07 18.60 -31.35
CA GLU A 615 8.05 17.92 -30.53
C GLU A 615 8.46 17.80 -29.05
N THR A 616 9.75 17.64 -28.75
CA THR A 616 10.26 17.69 -27.37
C THR A 616 10.00 19.05 -26.74
N LYS A 617 10.31 20.14 -27.45
CA LYS A 617 10.07 21.50 -26.97
C LYS A 617 8.57 21.82 -26.77
N ASN A 618 7.71 21.34 -27.67
CA ASN A 618 6.26 21.47 -27.52
C ASN A 618 5.73 20.71 -26.27
N ILE A 619 6.34 19.58 -25.91
CA ILE A 619 6.01 18.83 -24.70
C ILE A 619 6.49 19.58 -23.44
N GLU A 620 7.69 20.15 -23.46
CA GLU A 620 8.19 20.99 -22.36
C GLU A 620 7.32 22.24 -22.15
N GLU A 621 6.95 22.95 -23.22
CA GLU A 621 6.07 24.12 -23.17
C GLU A 621 4.64 23.76 -22.71
N PHE A 622 4.11 22.61 -23.14
CA PHE A 622 2.83 22.09 -22.64
C PHE A 622 2.88 21.73 -21.14
N ILE A 623 3.98 21.14 -20.67
CA ILE A 623 4.17 20.82 -19.25
C ILE A 623 4.29 22.11 -18.43
N ASP A 624 5.13 23.06 -18.84
CA ASP A 624 5.35 24.30 -18.10
C ASP A 624 4.07 25.16 -18.05
N LYS A 625 3.31 25.21 -19.15
CA LYS A 625 1.99 25.85 -19.19
C LYS A 625 0.99 25.14 -18.27
N THR A 626 0.89 23.81 -18.34
CA THR A 626 -0.03 23.03 -17.48
C THR A 626 0.31 23.19 -15.99
N VAL A 627 1.60 23.19 -15.64
CA VAL A 627 2.08 23.42 -14.27
C VAL A 627 1.80 24.86 -13.84
N THR A 628 2.05 25.86 -14.69
CA THR A 628 1.80 27.27 -14.39
C THR A 628 0.32 27.58 -14.23
N GLU A 629 -0.55 27.06 -15.09
CA GLU A 629 -2.01 27.19 -14.96
C GLU A 629 -2.52 26.48 -13.69
N THR A 630 -1.99 25.29 -13.37
CA THR A 630 -2.34 24.57 -12.13
C THR A 630 -1.88 25.32 -10.88
N VAL A 631 -0.66 25.88 -10.88
CA VAL A 631 -0.13 26.67 -9.76
C VAL A 631 -0.86 28.00 -9.62
N SER A 632 -1.19 28.68 -10.73
CA SER A 632 -1.99 29.90 -10.72
C SER A 632 -3.39 29.63 -10.15
N GLY A 633 -4.08 28.59 -10.63
CA GLY A 633 -5.39 28.19 -10.11
C GLY A 633 -5.36 27.81 -8.61
N ILE A 634 -4.26 27.22 -8.12
CA ILE A 634 -4.05 26.98 -6.67
C ILE A 634 -3.82 28.28 -5.90
N VAL A 635 -3.14 29.27 -6.49
CA VAL A 635 -2.91 30.59 -5.87
C VAL A 635 -4.18 31.44 -5.88
N GLU A 636 -4.95 31.45 -6.96
CA GLU A 636 -6.27 32.11 -7.03
C GLU A 636 -7.26 31.47 -6.08
N PHE A 637 -7.40 30.13 -6.09
CA PHE A 637 -8.26 29.42 -5.14
C PHE A 637 -7.86 29.68 -3.67
N LYS A 638 -6.56 29.82 -3.37
CA LYS A 638 -6.07 30.23 -2.04
C LYS A 638 -6.45 31.69 -1.73
N ASN A 639 -6.36 32.60 -2.70
CA ASN A 639 -6.66 34.01 -2.50
C ASN A 639 -8.17 34.27 -2.37
N ASP A 640 -9.02 33.51 -3.06
CA ASP A 640 -10.47 33.56 -2.89
C ASP A 640 -10.90 32.95 -1.55
N LEU A 641 -10.28 31.84 -1.10
CA LEU A 641 -10.47 31.32 0.26
C LEU A 641 -10.09 32.33 1.37
N MET A 642 -9.22 33.29 1.05
CA MET A 642 -8.81 34.38 1.94
C MET A 642 -9.67 35.65 1.80
N ARG A 643 -10.55 35.72 0.79
CA ARG A 643 -11.42 36.86 0.50
C ARG A 643 -12.78 36.76 1.20
N ASP A 644 -13.26 35.55 1.47
CA ASP A 644 -14.54 35.27 2.17
C ASP A 644 -14.47 35.45 3.71
N ILE A 645 -13.45 36.12 4.25
CA ILE A 645 -13.28 36.36 5.71
C ILE A 645 -13.35 37.88 6.04
N GLU A 646 -14.37 38.58 5.54
CA GLU A 646 -14.73 39.91 6.05
C GLU A 646 -15.67 39.80 7.26
N PHE A 647 -15.16 40.11 8.45
CA PHE A 647 -15.97 40.20 9.67
C PHE A 647 -16.92 41.41 9.64
N PRO A 648 -18.21 41.25 10.01
CA PRO A 648 -19.14 42.38 10.11
C PRO A 648 -18.75 43.33 11.24
N LYS A 649 -18.33 44.55 10.89
CA LYS A 649 -17.97 45.62 11.83
C LYS A 649 -19.22 46.15 12.55
N LEU A 650 -19.54 45.61 13.73
CA LEU A 650 -20.51 46.25 14.63
C LEU A 650 -19.93 47.56 15.20
N LYS A 651 -20.79 48.58 15.31
CA LYS A 651 -20.46 49.87 15.91
C LYS A 651 -20.33 49.75 17.44
N LEU A 652 -19.40 50.52 18.03
CA LEU A 652 -19.46 50.81 19.45
C LEU A 652 -20.70 51.66 19.77
N ALA A 653 -21.41 51.28 20.82
CA ALA A 653 -22.25 52.14 21.62
C ALA A 653 -22.03 51.75 23.10
N ALA A 654 -21.91 52.73 24.00
CA ALA A 654 -21.62 52.49 25.41
C ALA A 654 -22.87 52.76 26.28
N GLY A 655 -23.07 51.98 27.35
CA GLY A 655 -24.13 52.28 28.34
C GLY A 655 -24.44 51.18 29.36
N SER A 656 -24.35 51.55 30.65
CA SER A 656 -25.20 51.11 31.78
C SER A 656 -25.61 49.63 31.97
N VAL A 657 -24.84 48.94 32.82
CA VAL A 657 -25.24 48.31 34.11
C VAL A 657 -26.73 48.02 34.40
N SER A 658 -27.01 46.80 34.91
CA SER A 658 -27.93 46.42 36.02
C SER A 658 -28.88 45.23 35.76
N SER A 659 -29.32 44.60 36.87
CA SER A 659 -30.46 43.68 37.16
C SER A 659 -31.41 43.21 36.03
N GLY A 660 -32.05 42.04 36.12
CA GLY A 660 -32.28 41.16 37.28
C GLY A 660 -33.07 39.89 36.89
N ALA A 661 -33.78 39.27 37.85
CA ALA A 661 -34.32 37.90 37.69
C ALA A 661 -35.85 37.80 37.43
N ALA A 662 -36.25 36.59 37.02
CA ALA A 662 -37.54 35.92 37.19
C ALA A 662 -38.65 36.06 36.10
N ASN A 663 -39.21 34.87 35.77
CA ASN A 663 -40.60 34.62 35.33
C ASN A 663 -41.02 35.09 33.91
N LEU A 664 -42.08 34.57 33.27
CA LEU A 664 -43.13 33.60 33.69
C LEU A 664 -43.55 32.68 32.50
N VAL A 665 -44.66 31.94 32.66
CA VAL A 665 -45.22 30.92 31.76
C VAL A 665 -46.48 31.46 31.05
N ASP A 666 -47.02 30.67 30.10
CA ASP A 666 -48.32 30.78 29.40
C ASP A 666 -48.50 31.78 28.25
N ALA A 667 -48.80 31.21 27.08
CA ALA A 667 -49.97 31.57 26.24
C ALA A 667 -50.25 30.45 25.22
N ALA A 668 -51.52 30.15 24.95
CA ALA A 668 -51.93 29.13 23.97
C ALA A 668 -53.14 29.56 23.11
N ALA A 669 -53.24 28.93 21.93
CA ALA A 669 -54.44 28.79 21.08
C ALA A 669 -55.12 30.03 20.42
N ALA A 670 -54.97 30.15 19.09
CA ALA A 670 -56.01 30.51 18.08
C ALA A 670 -55.36 30.54 16.68
N GLY A 671 -55.95 30.12 15.54
CA GLY A 671 -57.19 29.38 15.23
C GLY A 671 -57.00 28.63 13.88
N LEU A 672 -57.79 27.60 13.53
CA LEU A 672 -59.01 27.65 12.68
C LEU A 672 -58.78 28.35 11.30
N ARG A 673 -59.21 27.82 10.13
CA ARG A 673 -60.34 26.89 9.84
C ARG A 673 -60.41 26.36 8.38
N LYS A 674 -60.91 25.13 8.17
CA LYS A 674 -61.68 24.61 6.97
C LYS A 674 -60.93 24.44 5.60
N ARG A 675 -61.29 23.55 4.65
CA ARG A 675 -62.42 22.59 4.44
C ARG A 675 -61.99 21.23 3.81
N ASN A 676 -62.63 20.13 4.24
CA ASN A 676 -63.45 19.08 3.55
C ASN A 676 -63.37 18.87 1.99
N ILE A 677 -63.73 17.74 1.34
CA ILE A 677 -64.12 16.32 1.67
C ILE A 677 -64.17 15.47 0.36
N SER A 678 -63.91 14.14 0.43
CA SER A 678 -64.64 12.96 -0.20
C SER A 678 -63.67 11.77 -0.44
N SER A 679 -63.75 10.63 0.28
CA SER A 679 -64.61 9.43 0.11
C SER A 679 -64.39 8.68 -1.23
N ALA A 680 -63.72 7.53 -1.27
CA ALA A 680 -64.25 6.14 -1.06
C ALA A 680 -64.90 5.55 -2.35
N HIS A 681 -65.00 4.23 -2.60
CA HIS A 681 -64.96 3.05 -1.71
C HIS A 681 -64.45 1.76 -2.47
N ASP A 682 -64.61 0.59 -1.82
CA ASP A 682 -64.67 -0.79 -2.37
C ASP A 682 -63.40 -1.64 -2.59
N SER A 683 -63.65 -2.95 -2.76
CA SER A 683 -62.78 -4.07 -2.32
C SER A 683 -63.20 -5.41 -2.98
N ASN A 684 -62.49 -6.51 -2.66
CA ASN A 684 -62.74 -7.92 -3.09
C ASN A 684 -62.53 -8.24 -4.59
N SER A 685 -62.34 -9.49 -5.03
CA SER A 685 -61.70 -10.68 -4.41
C SER A 685 -61.56 -11.83 -5.43
N ASN A 686 -60.50 -12.65 -5.28
CA ASN A 686 -60.41 -14.08 -5.69
C ASN A 686 -60.38 -14.52 -7.18
N ASN A 687 -59.50 -15.51 -7.39
CA ASN A 687 -59.69 -16.78 -8.13
C ASN A 687 -59.42 -16.95 -9.66
N THR A 688 -58.31 -17.66 -9.91
CA THR A 688 -58.18 -18.95 -10.63
C THR A 688 -58.17 -19.08 -12.18
N ASN A 689 -57.11 -19.78 -12.62
CA ASN A 689 -57.06 -20.90 -13.59
C ASN A 689 -56.93 -20.66 -15.11
N ASN A 690 -55.70 -20.97 -15.57
CA ASN A 690 -55.35 -21.97 -16.60
C ASN A 690 -55.69 -21.81 -18.09
N THR A 691 -54.68 -22.15 -18.91
CA THR A 691 -54.73 -22.87 -20.21
C THR A 691 -55.41 -22.20 -21.42
N SER A 692 -55.03 -22.47 -22.68
CA SER A 692 -53.77 -22.90 -23.33
C SER A 692 -54.01 -23.03 -24.85
N THR A 693 -52.96 -22.96 -25.69
CA THR A 693 -52.97 -23.30 -27.15
C THR A 693 -53.84 -22.41 -28.07
N ALA A 694 -53.70 -22.38 -29.40
CA ALA A 694 -52.51 -22.42 -30.28
C ALA A 694 -52.96 -22.11 -31.74
N ASN A 695 -52.05 -21.57 -32.58
CA ASN A 695 -52.14 -21.47 -34.06
C ASN A 695 -53.30 -20.60 -34.65
N ALA A 696 -53.25 -20.10 -35.91
CA ALA A 696 -52.15 -19.71 -36.81
C ALA A 696 -52.72 -18.92 -38.01
N CYS A 697 -51.89 -18.11 -38.71
CA CYS A 697 -52.14 -17.47 -40.01
C CYS A 697 -53.27 -16.40 -40.08
N ALA A 698 -53.30 -15.45 -41.04
CA ALA A 698 -52.24 -14.82 -41.85
C ALA A 698 -52.75 -13.50 -42.51
N ASP A 699 -51.81 -12.73 -43.07
CA ASP A 699 -51.95 -11.69 -44.13
C ASP A 699 -52.32 -10.22 -43.81
N HIS A 700 -51.88 -9.37 -44.76
CA HIS A 700 -51.99 -7.92 -44.93
C HIS A 700 -51.14 -6.98 -44.03
N ALA A 701 -49.94 -6.65 -44.54
CA ALA A 701 -49.32 -5.33 -44.35
C ALA A 701 -49.97 -4.27 -45.29
N PRO A 702 -49.71 -2.97 -45.08
CA PRO A 702 -48.54 -2.37 -45.73
C PRO A 702 -47.63 -1.55 -44.79
N GLU A 703 -46.47 -1.12 -45.31
CA GLU A 703 -45.44 -0.37 -44.59
C GLU A 703 -45.73 1.14 -44.55
N GLU A 704 -45.78 1.76 -43.36
CA GLU A 704 -45.65 3.23 -43.25
C GLU A 704 -45.13 3.71 -41.88
N HIS A 705 -43.88 3.37 -41.50
CA HIS A 705 -43.29 3.99 -40.29
C HIS A 705 -41.76 4.15 -40.21
N SER A 706 -40.95 3.48 -41.04
CA SER A 706 -39.48 3.54 -40.93
C SER A 706 -38.87 4.90 -41.27
N GLY A 707 -39.46 5.65 -42.21
CA GLY A 707 -38.91 6.93 -42.67
C GLY A 707 -39.00 8.08 -41.65
N ALA A 708 -40.03 8.07 -40.81
CA ALA A 708 -40.28 9.17 -39.86
C ALA A 708 -39.27 9.19 -38.70
N PHE A 709 -38.77 8.03 -38.28
CA PHE A 709 -37.78 7.91 -37.21
C PHE A 709 -36.38 8.33 -37.69
N LEU A 710 -35.91 7.75 -38.81
CA LEU A 710 -34.60 8.05 -39.39
C LEU A 710 -34.45 9.53 -39.76
N LYS A 711 -35.51 10.17 -40.30
CA LYS A 711 -35.47 11.62 -40.57
C LYS A 711 -35.25 12.43 -39.27
N LYS A 712 -35.90 12.04 -38.18
CA LYS A 712 -35.81 12.74 -36.89
C LYS A 712 -34.42 12.61 -36.24
N GLU A 713 -33.75 11.48 -36.43
CA GLU A 713 -32.36 11.29 -35.98
C GLU A 713 -31.37 12.04 -36.88
N ILE A 714 -31.56 12.04 -38.20
CA ILE A 714 -30.72 12.80 -39.14
C ILE A 714 -30.86 14.31 -38.89
N ASP A 715 -32.06 14.83 -38.68
CA ASP A 715 -32.30 16.24 -38.34
C ASP A 715 -31.65 16.61 -36.98
N ALA A 716 -31.66 15.69 -36.00
CA ALA A 716 -30.97 15.89 -34.71
C ALA A 716 -29.43 15.89 -34.85
N ILE A 717 -28.86 14.98 -35.65
CA ILE A 717 -27.42 14.93 -35.94
C ILE A 717 -26.98 16.21 -36.68
N ASN A 718 -27.76 16.67 -37.66
CA ASN A 718 -27.49 17.92 -38.38
C ASN A 718 -27.55 19.15 -37.45
N ALA A 719 -28.48 19.19 -36.48
CA ALA A 719 -28.53 20.24 -35.47
C ALA A 719 -27.27 20.26 -34.57
N VAL A 720 -26.79 19.08 -34.13
CA VAL A 720 -25.55 18.96 -33.35
C VAL A 720 -24.32 19.37 -34.17
N VAL A 721 -24.25 18.99 -35.45
CA VAL A 721 -23.15 19.39 -36.35
C VAL A 721 -23.16 20.90 -36.63
N GLN A 722 -24.33 21.55 -36.74
CA GLN A 722 -24.39 23.01 -36.83
C GLN A 722 -23.97 23.70 -35.53
N GLN A 723 -24.30 23.15 -34.35
CA GLN A 723 -23.80 23.71 -33.08
C GLN A 723 -22.27 23.56 -32.92
N ALA A 724 -21.69 22.44 -33.35
CA ALA A 724 -20.25 22.22 -33.29
C ALA A 724 -19.44 23.23 -34.11
N ASN A 725 -19.97 23.68 -35.26
CA ASN A 725 -19.28 24.62 -36.16
C ASN A 725 -19.38 26.11 -35.75
N VAL A 726 -20.09 26.47 -34.67
CA VAL A 726 -20.16 27.86 -34.18
C VAL A 726 -19.02 28.18 -33.20
N LEU A 727 -18.43 27.18 -32.54
CA LEU A 727 -17.42 27.40 -31.50
C LEU A 727 -16.11 28.09 -31.98
N PRO A 728 -15.63 27.88 -33.22
CA PRO A 728 -14.50 28.65 -33.76
C PRO A 728 -14.81 30.15 -34.03
N ALA A 729 -16.09 30.52 -34.19
CA ALA A 729 -16.48 31.86 -34.60
C ALA A 729 -16.58 32.87 -33.44
N VAL A 730 -16.84 32.38 -32.21
CA VAL A 730 -17.03 33.23 -31.02
C VAL A 730 -15.70 33.72 -30.43
N LEU A 731 -14.60 32.99 -30.66
CA LEU A 731 -13.27 33.34 -30.13
C LEU A 731 -12.47 34.32 -31.01
N SER A 732 -13.04 34.79 -32.13
CA SER A 732 -12.32 35.65 -33.10
C SER A 732 -12.61 37.15 -33.00
N ASN A 733 -13.56 37.59 -32.16
CA ASN A 733 -13.95 39.01 -32.02
C ASN A 733 -14.17 39.35 -30.54
N GLY A 734 -13.22 40.08 -29.91
CA GLY A 734 -13.31 40.39 -28.47
C GLY A 734 -12.29 41.37 -27.87
N HIS A 735 -11.43 42.02 -28.65
CA HIS A 735 -10.56 43.09 -28.14
C HIS A 735 -11.32 44.43 -28.11
N ALA A 736 -11.90 44.82 -26.96
CA ALA A 736 -12.27 46.23 -26.69
C ALA A 736 -12.62 46.48 -25.20
N LYS A 737 -11.81 47.34 -24.56
CA LYS A 737 -11.98 47.94 -23.21
C LYS A 737 -11.92 46.99 -22.02
#